data_AF-A0A2H3FRI9-F1
#
_entry.id   AF-A0A2H3FRI9-F1
#
_cell.length_a   1.000
_cell.length_b   1.000
_cell.length_c   1.000
_cell.angle_alpha   90.00
_cell.angle_beta   90.00
_cell.angle_gamma   90.00
#
_symmetry.space_group_name_H-M   'P 1'
#
loop_
_entity.id
_entity.type
_entity.pdbx_description
1 polymer ?
#
loop_
_entity_poly.entity_id
_entity_poly.type
_entity_poly.pdbx_seq_one_letter_code
_entity_poly.pdbx_strand_id
1 'polypeptide(L)'
;MPQATSMSPSQWVDIQANRLFETATIPRSKQSEAKKQLNDVAENLTTLGIDLSAFNYDDFEPSKLRNIFLSSTFSPVFQYLFGPNWIDQMENMSRLNGSGLGLEECDVNLETFHSYMIERTAAILVEWKKIQRNMQQLEQEGKKDDLRGRWDGLTTFEKRQWFSERFPKMPEHSHPDIRAYVQVAETELANLDSSVFKTPSLNAADLSHGLVLLDLLDTRVKHHPATFRASDGRSVSLGIWAGCCQPPRVEGVLTFPEGKELENADDYPFSFQSVSHTNGSQTEQILFRYRPDQVQAGIGFCQVGAQLDTYRFLSQCLQELLEDGSLTHPEGLVKAQADSREHDSGLLTRCFRASYAEHPQAINMEWMYELLSVSLDRARDDFRQLRALPEEWKHRMVSMPTRPPGRAANFIRFHIDRIDLFSTLLQRMEQLKDKGLFDPKSYPYGDPKILNETTRTDVAFDWTAIGSLSAALKFILEERLSRLNDLAWAIPDSLGGVARLLLEMLRRNEATLRVMYIPAVLRLIDEEIAELGAEKTIPYLLTEELCDISVLAACLRESEKFHRLVTDTQDYYVWLMGIEKKWNEQARPWKQAADAIISTIDKETAQRLSVRIGAHRLRSKHARFWDVMEGCIETAREGAEPSTRSAYENIQELCSPDPAVSQPSQPAEDMQFTTFAPLHSHDQPSQTQVRRAAKKSSLTAYDKPQQPHLEHDESKSKGAAIHKHDVYLQAKADFWRHLVLPSHKSNSEFRWQDFEKAMMEIGYKSSPQTGSIYRFDFVGDVKGSRPTALSIHKPHTPHTAKIPAHKGRWWLARIRERLTLHIT
;
A
#
# COMPACT_ATOMS: atom_id res chain seq x y z
N MET A 1 15.34 -45.79 -21.80
CA MET A 1 15.67 -45.92 -20.36
C MET A 1 14.44 -46.45 -19.65
N PRO A 2 14.55 -47.43 -18.74
CA PRO A 2 13.41 -47.83 -17.92
C PRO A 2 12.99 -46.62 -17.07
N GLN A 3 11.71 -46.27 -17.06
CA GLN A 3 11.18 -45.26 -16.12
C GLN A 3 11.40 -45.81 -14.71
N ALA A 4 12.22 -45.12 -13.90
CA ALA A 4 12.30 -45.42 -12.48
C ALA A 4 10.89 -45.26 -11.89
N THR A 5 10.35 -46.32 -11.31
CA THR A 5 9.04 -46.28 -10.64
C THR A 5 9.10 -45.31 -9.47
N SER A 6 8.38 -44.18 -9.56
CA SER A 6 8.30 -43.22 -8.46
C SER A 6 7.68 -43.88 -7.24
N MET A 7 8.35 -43.79 -6.09
CA MET A 7 7.86 -44.34 -4.83
C MET A 7 6.73 -43.45 -4.27
N SER A 8 5.64 -44.05 -3.79
CA SER A 8 4.54 -43.26 -3.19
C SER A 8 4.95 -42.67 -1.83
N PRO A 9 4.34 -41.56 -1.38
CA PRO A 9 4.60 -40.99 -0.05
C PRO A 9 4.38 -42.02 1.06
N SER A 10 3.30 -42.80 1.02
CA SER A 10 3.00 -43.85 2.01
C SER A 10 4.07 -44.95 2.06
N GLN A 11 4.52 -45.43 0.90
CA GLN A 11 5.58 -46.43 0.81
C GLN A 11 6.90 -45.90 1.37
N TRP A 12 7.24 -44.65 1.03
CA TRP A 12 8.44 -43.99 1.53
C TRP A 12 8.38 -43.82 3.06
N VAL A 13 7.23 -43.39 3.61
CA VAL A 13 7.05 -43.20 5.06
C VAL A 13 7.16 -44.51 5.80
N ASP A 14 6.56 -45.60 5.29
CA ASP A 14 6.71 -46.91 5.91
C ASP A 14 8.17 -47.37 5.94
N ILE A 15 8.93 -47.14 4.85
CA ILE A 15 10.36 -47.47 4.78
C ILE A 15 11.16 -46.65 5.80
N GLN A 16 10.94 -45.33 5.87
CA GLN A 16 11.71 -44.49 6.81
C GLN A 16 11.28 -44.67 8.26
N ALA A 17 9.99 -44.87 8.54
CA ALA A 17 9.50 -45.13 9.89
C ALA A 17 10.10 -46.43 10.43
N ASN A 18 10.15 -47.48 9.61
CA ASN A 18 10.80 -48.74 10.01
C ASN A 18 12.29 -48.53 10.31
N ARG A 19 13.02 -47.83 9.44
CA ARG A 19 14.44 -47.49 9.67
C ARG A 19 14.65 -46.67 10.93
N LEU A 20 13.78 -45.68 11.18
CA LEU A 20 13.83 -44.83 12.36
C LEU A 20 13.58 -45.64 13.64
N PHE A 21 12.60 -46.55 13.64
CA PHE A 21 12.29 -47.38 14.79
C PHE A 21 13.34 -48.47 15.05
N GLU A 22 14.07 -48.88 14.02
CA GLU A 22 15.20 -49.81 14.13
C GLU A 22 16.48 -49.14 14.65
N THR A 23 16.74 -47.89 14.26
CA THR A 23 18.00 -47.18 14.57
C THR A 23 17.93 -46.28 15.81
N ALA A 24 16.78 -45.65 16.08
CA ALA A 24 16.57 -44.80 17.24
C ALA A 24 15.68 -45.52 18.27
N THR A 25 16.07 -45.50 19.54
CA THR A 25 15.29 -46.04 20.67
C THR A 25 14.09 -45.14 20.99
N ILE A 26 13.20 -44.94 20.02
CA ILE A 26 11.98 -44.15 20.19
C ILE A 26 10.96 -45.00 20.95
N PRO A 27 10.46 -44.53 22.12
CA PRO A 27 9.41 -45.22 22.85
C PRO A 27 8.20 -45.48 21.96
N ARG A 28 7.56 -46.66 22.07
CA ARG A 28 6.34 -47.00 21.30
C ARG A 28 5.25 -45.92 21.37
N SER A 29 5.15 -45.23 22.51
CA SER A 29 4.22 -44.12 22.70
C SER A 29 4.45 -42.92 21.78
N LYS A 30 5.65 -42.77 21.21
CA LYS A 30 6.03 -41.68 20.29
C LYS A 30 6.17 -42.11 18.82
N GLN A 31 6.07 -43.41 18.53
CA GLN A 31 6.23 -43.93 17.17
C GLN A 31 5.10 -43.46 16.22
N SER A 32 3.86 -43.37 16.72
CA SER A 32 2.74 -42.81 15.95
C SER A 32 2.95 -41.34 15.58
N GLU A 33 3.50 -40.55 16.50
CA GLU A 33 3.78 -39.13 16.28
C GLU A 33 4.92 -38.93 15.28
N ALA A 34 6.00 -39.72 15.41
CA ALA A 34 7.10 -39.72 14.44
C ALA A 34 6.65 -40.14 13.02
N LYS A 35 5.76 -41.14 12.92
CA LYS A 35 5.19 -41.55 11.62
C LYS A 35 4.33 -40.45 11.01
N LYS A 36 3.55 -39.73 11.83
CA LYS A 36 2.77 -38.57 11.40
C LYS A 36 3.68 -37.47 10.86
N GLN A 37 4.74 -37.11 11.59
CA GLN A 37 5.72 -36.12 11.13
C GLN A 37 6.39 -36.52 9.80
N LEU A 38 6.72 -37.80 9.62
CA LEU A 38 7.26 -38.30 8.35
C LEU A 38 6.25 -38.21 7.20
N ASN A 39 4.97 -38.50 7.44
CA ASN A 39 3.90 -38.27 6.46
C ASN A 39 3.81 -36.79 6.08
N ASP A 40 3.78 -35.88 7.07
CA ASP A 40 3.68 -34.44 6.83
C ASP A 40 4.86 -33.94 5.97
N VAL A 41 6.09 -34.41 6.26
CA VAL A 41 7.27 -34.04 5.46
C VAL A 41 7.23 -34.67 4.06
N ALA A 42 6.81 -35.93 3.92
CA ALA A 42 6.70 -36.58 2.63
C ALA A 42 5.68 -35.85 1.74
N GLU A 43 4.51 -35.51 2.27
CA GLU A 43 3.50 -34.72 1.55
C GLU A 43 4.03 -33.36 1.11
N ASN A 44 4.74 -32.66 2.00
CA ASN A 44 5.37 -31.37 1.72
C ASN A 44 6.45 -31.45 0.64
N LEU A 45 7.35 -32.44 0.71
CA LEU A 45 8.39 -32.66 -0.31
C LEU A 45 7.78 -33.00 -1.65
N THR A 46 6.77 -33.87 -1.65
CA THR A 46 6.10 -34.21 -2.90
C THR A 46 5.38 -32.98 -3.46
N THR A 47 4.74 -32.14 -2.62
CA THR A 47 4.11 -30.86 -3.02
C THR A 47 5.09 -29.91 -3.71
N LEU A 48 6.38 -30.04 -3.41
CA LEU A 48 7.46 -29.27 -4.00
C LEU A 48 8.09 -29.97 -5.23
N GLY A 49 7.45 -30.99 -5.78
CA GLY A 49 7.93 -31.76 -6.93
C GLY A 49 9.22 -32.53 -6.66
N ILE A 50 9.52 -32.83 -5.40
CA ILE A 50 10.76 -33.46 -5.00
C ILE A 50 10.59 -34.99 -5.00
N ASP A 51 11.46 -35.70 -5.73
CA ASP A 51 11.46 -37.17 -5.78
C ASP A 51 11.92 -37.76 -4.45
N LEU A 52 10.96 -38.29 -3.68
CA LEU A 52 11.19 -38.90 -2.36
C LEU A 52 12.22 -40.05 -2.39
N SER A 53 12.40 -40.72 -3.53
CA SER A 53 13.33 -41.84 -3.66
C SER A 53 14.81 -41.43 -3.56
N ALA A 54 15.10 -40.13 -3.75
CA ALA A 54 16.45 -39.59 -3.65
C ALA A 54 16.91 -39.31 -2.20
N PHE A 55 16.04 -39.45 -1.20
CA PHE A 55 16.31 -39.03 0.19
C PHE A 55 16.43 -40.20 1.16
N ASN A 56 17.42 -40.12 2.05
CA ASN A 56 17.57 -41.00 3.19
C ASN A 56 17.12 -40.32 4.49
N TYR A 57 16.90 -41.10 5.55
CA TYR A 57 16.52 -40.58 6.86
C TYR A 57 17.47 -39.49 7.40
N ASP A 58 18.77 -39.57 7.11
CA ASP A 58 19.76 -38.56 7.54
C ASP A 58 19.60 -37.19 6.86
N ASP A 59 18.78 -37.10 5.81
CA ASP A 59 18.44 -35.86 5.11
C ASP A 59 17.31 -35.08 5.81
N PHE A 60 16.73 -35.65 6.88
CA PHE A 60 15.61 -35.09 7.65
C PHE A 60 16.05 -34.18 8.80
N GLU A 61 17.33 -33.85 8.87
CA GLU A 61 17.78 -32.74 9.71
C GLU A 61 17.05 -31.45 9.26
N PRO A 62 16.43 -30.66 10.16
CA PRO A 62 15.63 -29.49 9.76
C PRO A 62 16.38 -28.52 8.83
N SER A 63 17.69 -28.36 9.04
CA SER A 63 18.57 -27.56 8.19
C SER A 63 18.70 -28.09 6.76
N LYS A 64 18.77 -29.41 6.59
CA LYS A 64 18.84 -30.08 5.27
C LYS A 64 17.50 -30.06 4.56
N LEU A 65 16.40 -30.37 5.25
CA LEU A 65 15.05 -30.25 4.69
C LEU A 65 14.79 -28.83 4.20
N ARG A 66 15.20 -27.83 4.97
CA ARG A 66 15.11 -26.43 4.56
C ARG A 66 15.85 -26.16 3.26
N ASN A 67 17.09 -26.64 3.13
CA ASN A 67 17.87 -26.49 1.90
C ASN A 67 17.27 -27.24 0.70
N ILE A 68 16.72 -28.43 0.94
CA ILE A 68 16.03 -29.23 -0.07
C ILE A 68 14.82 -28.47 -0.60
N PHE A 69 13.97 -27.95 0.29
CA PHE A 69 12.83 -27.12 -0.08
C PHE A 69 13.26 -25.87 -0.84
N LEU A 70 14.31 -25.17 -0.40
CA LEU A 70 14.83 -23.99 -1.09
C LEU A 70 15.40 -24.30 -2.48
N SER A 71 15.88 -25.53 -2.70
CA SER A 71 16.40 -26.00 -3.99
C SER A 71 15.31 -26.48 -4.96
N SER A 72 14.05 -26.59 -4.51
CA SER A 72 12.92 -26.95 -5.37
C SER A 72 12.74 -25.93 -6.49
N THR A 73 12.33 -26.41 -7.67
CA THR A 73 11.91 -25.57 -8.80
C THR A 73 10.73 -24.65 -8.47
N PHE A 74 9.97 -24.96 -7.43
CA PHE A 74 8.81 -24.19 -6.96
C PHE A 74 9.13 -23.19 -5.85
N SER A 75 10.31 -23.29 -5.22
CA SER A 75 10.74 -22.37 -4.16
C SER A 75 10.61 -20.89 -4.56
N PRO A 76 11.03 -20.48 -5.77
CA PRO A 76 10.83 -19.09 -6.23
C PRO A 76 9.35 -18.66 -6.30
N VAL A 77 8.45 -19.57 -6.66
CA VAL A 77 7.01 -19.27 -6.73
C VAL A 77 6.40 -19.16 -5.34
N PHE A 78 6.76 -20.04 -4.41
CA PHE A 78 6.34 -19.91 -3.00
C PHE A 78 6.86 -18.61 -2.39
N GLN A 79 8.13 -18.27 -2.67
CA GLN A 79 8.70 -17.00 -2.24
C GLN A 79 7.94 -15.80 -2.84
N TYR A 80 7.51 -15.88 -4.09
CA TYR A 80 6.68 -14.85 -4.71
C TYR A 80 5.32 -14.73 -4.01
N LEU A 81 4.61 -15.84 -3.82
CA LEU A 81 3.26 -15.87 -3.25
C LEU A 81 3.23 -15.51 -1.77
N PHE A 82 4.16 -16.03 -0.99
CA PHE A 82 4.14 -16.01 0.48
C PHE A 82 5.28 -15.19 1.09
N GLY A 83 6.19 -14.63 0.29
CA GLY A 83 7.33 -13.86 0.77
C GLY A 83 8.52 -14.74 1.20
N PRO A 84 9.63 -14.13 1.66
CA PRO A 84 10.91 -14.81 1.90
C PRO A 84 10.90 -15.86 3.01
N ASN A 85 9.96 -15.76 3.96
CA ASN A 85 9.86 -16.65 5.12
C ASN A 85 8.73 -17.68 4.98
N TRP A 86 8.32 -17.99 3.75
CA TRP A 86 7.28 -18.98 3.46
C TRP A 86 7.56 -20.34 4.09
N ILE A 87 8.83 -20.75 4.09
CA ILE A 87 9.26 -22.07 4.56
C ILE A 87 8.93 -22.33 6.05
N ASP A 88 8.87 -21.27 6.86
CA ASP A 88 8.55 -21.38 8.28
C ASP A 88 7.04 -21.60 8.52
N GLN A 89 6.22 -21.61 7.46
CA GLN A 89 4.77 -21.74 7.50
C GLN A 89 4.26 -22.91 6.63
N MET A 90 5.11 -23.89 6.35
CA MET A 90 4.76 -25.05 5.51
C MET A 90 3.58 -25.86 6.03
N GLU A 91 3.47 -26.03 7.35
CA GLU A 91 2.31 -26.69 7.96
C GLU A 91 1.01 -25.94 7.68
N ASN A 92 1.00 -24.61 7.80
CA ASN A 92 -0.18 -23.82 7.51
C ASN A 92 -0.53 -23.83 6.00
N MET A 93 0.49 -23.85 5.13
CA MET A 93 0.29 -24.00 3.68
C MET A 93 -0.29 -25.37 3.31
N SER A 94 0.11 -26.46 3.97
CA SER A 94 -0.45 -27.80 3.69
C SER A 94 -1.93 -27.89 4.03
N ARG A 95 -2.42 -27.09 4.99
CA ARG A 95 -3.87 -26.98 5.29
C ARG A 95 -4.64 -26.37 4.13
N LEU A 96 -4.07 -25.39 3.42
CA LEU A 96 -4.66 -24.84 2.20
C LEU A 96 -4.75 -25.88 1.08
N ASN A 97 -3.94 -26.94 1.12
CA ASN A 97 -3.99 -28.02 0.14
C ASN A 97 -4.94 -29.16 0.56
N GLY A 98 -5.56 -29.10 1.74
CA GLY A 98 -6.44 -30.14 2.27
C GLY A 98 -5.71 -31.34 2.93
N SER A 99 -4.38 -31.35 2.93
CA SER A 99 -3.54 -32.44 3.45
C SER A 99 -3.38 -32.41 4.99
N GLY A 100 -3.31 -31.23 5.61
CA GLY A 100 -2.82 -31.07 6.99
C GLY A 100 -3.77 -31.39 8.16
N LEU A 101 -4.97 -31.94 7.96
CA LEU A 101 -5.93 -32.17 9.06
C LEU A 101 -5.99 -33.65 9.46
N GLY A 102 -5.36 -34.00 10.58
CA GLY A 102 -5.46 -35.32 11.22
C GLY A 102 -6.79 -35.57 11.94
N LEU A 103 -7.89 -35.05 11.40
CA LEU A 103 -9.25 -35.25 11.90
C LEU A 103 -9.93 -36.38 11.10
N GLU A 104 -10.83 -37.11 11.77
CA GLU A 104 -11.61 -38.20 11.17
C GLU A 104 -12.23 -37.77 9.84
N GLU A 105 -12.00 -38.58 8.81
CA GLU A 105 -12.31 -38.31 7.41
C GLU A 105 -13.80 -37.97 7.19
N CYS A 106 -14.14 -36.70 7.03
CA CYS A 106 -15.40 -36.31 6.40
C CYS A 106 -15.24 -36.36 4.87
N ASP A 107 -15.05 -37.56 4.35
CA ASP A 107 -15.07 -37.81 2.91
C ASP A 107 -16.51 -37.67 2.42
N VAL A 108 -16.76 -36.59 1.68
CA VAL A 108 -18.07 -36.34 1.08
C VAL A 108 -18.06 -36.96 -0.31
N ASN A 109 -18.97 -37.90 -0.58
CA ASN A 109 -19.16 -38.42 -1.93
C ASN A 109 -19.42 -37.25 -2.90
N LEU A 110 -18.78 -37.30 -4.08
CA LEU A 110 -18.89 -36.30 -5.13
C LEU A 110 -20.34 -35.92 -5.46
N GLU A 111 -21.27 -36.88 -5.50
CA GLU A 111 -22.68 -36.59 -5.77
C GLU A 111 -23.29 -35.69 -4.70
N THR A 112 -23.07 -36.01 -3.42
CA THR A 112 -23.52 -35.22 -2.28
C THR A 112 -22.88 -33.82 -2.28
N PHE A 113 -21.58 -33.74 -2.57
CA PHE A 113 -20.88 -32.47 -2.69
C PHE A 113 -21.49 -31.59 -3.79
N HIS A 114 -21.73 -32.17 -4.97
CA HIS A 114 -22.33 -31.47 -6.09
C HIS A 114 -23.75 -30.98 -5.78
N SER A 115 -24.58 -31.80 -5.12
CA SER A 115 -25.90 -31.39 -4.65
C SER A 115 -25.84 -30.19 -3.70
N TYR A 116 -24.92 -30.20 -2.71
CA TYR A 116 -24.76 -29.06 -1.80
C TYR A 116 -24.25 -27.80 -2.50
N MET A 117 -23.38 -27.94 -3.50
CA MET A 117 -22.93 -26.81 -4.31
C MET A 117 -24.11 -26.18 -5.07
N ILE A 118 -24.93 -26.98 -5.76
CA ILE A 118 -26.13 -26.51 -6.46
C ILE A 118 -27.10 -25.81 -5.50
N GLU A 119 -27.37 -26.41 -4.35
CA GLU A 119 -28.29 -25.85 -3.37
C GLU A 119 -27.83 -24.46 -2.89
N ARG A 120 -26.54 -24.33 -2.55
CA ARG A 120 -25.98 -23.05 -2.09
C ARG A 120 -25.98 -22.00 -3.16
N THR A 121 -25.58 -22.34 -4.38
CA THR A 121 -25.53 -21.37 -5.47
C THR A 121 -26.94 -20.93 -5.89
N ALA A 122 -27.91 -21.83 -5.90
CA ALA A 122 -29.32 -21.48 -6.09
C ALA A 122 -29.83 -20.54 -4.98
N ALA A 123 -29.48 -20.80 -3.72
CA ALA A 123 -29.85 -19.92 -2.61
C ALA A 123 -29.24 -18.52 -2.74
N ILE A 124 -27.98 -18.40 -3.21
CA ILE A 124 -27.35 -17.10 -3.50
C ILE A 124 -28.17 -16.32 -4.52
N LEU A 125 -28.57 -16.96 -5.62
CA LEU A 125 -29.38 -16.31 -6.66
C LEU A 125 -30.75 -15.86 -6.15
N VAL A 126 -31.37 -16.65 -5.27
CA VAL A 126 -32.64 -16.27 -4.63
C VAL A 126 -32.47 -14.97 -3.83
N GLU A 127 -31.45 -14.88 -2.97
CA GLU A 127 -31.19 -13.68 -2.18
C GLU A 127 -30.79 -12.49 -3.06
N TRP A 128 -29.95 -12.70 -4.07
CA TRP A 128 -29.59 -11.66 -5.04
C TRP A 128 -30.81 -11.10 -5.77
N LYS A 129 -31.70 -11.96 -6.28
CA LYS A 129 -32.94 -11.55 -6.93
C LYS A 129 -33.88 -10.80 -5.98
N LYS A 130 -33.84 -11.06 -4.66
CA LYS A 130 -34.59 -10.26 -3.67
C LYS A 130 -33.99 -8.85 -3.55
N ILE A 131 -32.67 -8.73 -3.43
CA ILE A 131 -31.99 -7.43 -3.36
C ILE A 131 -32.30 -6.61 -4.62
N GLN A 132 -32.19 -7.22 -5.80
CA GLN A 132 -32.49 -6.55 -7.07
C GLN A 132 -33.93 -6.03 -7.13
N ARG A 133 -34.92 -6.87 -6.78
CA ARG A 133 -36.33 -6.48 -6.76
C ARG A 133 -36.59 -5.31 -5.81
N ASN A 134 -36.05 -5.38 -4.59
CA ASN A 134 -36.24 -4.34 -3.57
C ASN A 134 -35.58 -3.02 -3.99
N MET A 135 -34.37 -3.06 -4.57
CA MET A 135 -33.68 -1.87 -5.07
C MET A 135 -34.36 -1.26 -6.30
N GLN A 136 -34.87 -2.08 -7.22
CA GLN A 136 -35.65 -1.62 -8.37
C GLN A 136 -36.96 -0.96 -7.93
N GLN A 137 -37.64 -1.54 -6.93
CA GLN A 137 -38.85 -0.95 -6.36
C GLN A 137 -38.54 0.44 -5.75
N LEU A 138 -37.45 0.56 -4.97
CA LEU A 138 -37.00 1.85 -4.44
C LEU A 138 -36.74 2.90 -5.52
N GLU A 139 -36.13 2.49 -6.63
CA GLU A 139 -35.83 3.37 -7.76
C GLU A 139 -37.12 3.81 -8.48
N GLN A 140 -38.04 2.88 -8.74
CA GLN A 140 -39.33 3.18 -9.37
C GLN A 140 -40.22 4.09 -8.51
N GLU A 141 -40.15 3.94 -7.19
CA GLU A 141 -40.89 4.78 -6.24
C GLU A 141 -40.20 6.13 -5.96
N GLY A 142 -39.01 6.38 -6.53
CA GLY A 142 -38.20 7.58 -6.26
C GLY A 142 -37.60 7.63 -4.84
N LYS A 143 -37.73 6.56 -4.06
CA LYS A 143 -37.30 6.46 -2.65
C LYS A 143 -35.82 6.08 -2.49
N LYS A 144 -35.14 5.71 -3.57
CA LYS A 144 -33.71 5.35 -3.53
C LYS A 144 -32.85 6.53 -3.07
N ASP A 145 -33.08 7.71 -3.63
CA ASP A 145 -32.35 8.92 -3.26
C ASP A 145 -32.76 9.40 -1.86
N ASP A 146 -34.03 9.24 -1.48
CA ASP A 146 -34.48 9.50 -0.11
C ASP A 146 -33.79 8.58 0.91
N LEU A 147 -33.64 7.28 0.61
CA LEU A 147 -32.90 6.35 1.46
C LEU A 147 -31.44 6.78 1.58
N ARG A 148 -30.80 7.12 0.47
CA ARG A 148 -29.41 7.62 0.46
C ARG A 148 -29.27 8.89 1.30
N GLY A 149 -30.15 9.87 1.12
CA GLY A 149 -30.13 11.13 1.89
C GLY A 149 -30.39 10.91 3.38
N ARG A 150 -31.31 10.00 3.74
CA ARG A 150 -31.55 9.62 5.14
C ARG A 150 -30.35 8.93 5.76
N TRP A 151 -29.77 7.95 5.06
CA TRP A 151 -28.58 7.25 5.53
C TRP A 151 -27.39 8.20 5.65
N ASP A 152 -27.16 9.08 4.67
CA ASP A 152 -26.09 10.09 4.72
C ASP A 152 -26.28 11.05 5.89
N GLY A 153 -27.52 11.40 6.21
CA GLY A 153 -27.88 12.24 7.35
C GLY A 153 -27.56 11.64 8.72
N LEU A 154 -27.36 10.32 8.82
CA LEU A 154 -26.94 9.66 10.05
C LEU A 154 -25.42 9.77 10.27
N THR A 155 -25.04 10.05 11.51
CA THR A 155 -23.65 9.95 11.95
C THR A 155 -23.16 8.50 11.93
N THR A 156 -21.84 8.30 11.85
CA THR A 156 -21.25 6.95 11.96
C THR A 156 -21.62 6.26 13.27
N PHE A 157 -21.81 7.02 14.36
CA PHE A 157 -22.25 6.46 15.63
C PHE A 157 -23.69 5.94 15.57
N GLU A 158 -24.63 6.73 15.03
CA GLU A 158 -26.03 6.32 14.87
C GLU A 158 -26.16 5.10 13.94
N LYS A 159 -25.40 5.07 12.84
CA LYS A 159 -25.32 3.90 11.95
C LYS A 159 -24.83 2.65 12.67
N ARG A 160 -23.78 2.78 13.51
CA ARG A 160 -23.28 1.65 14.33
C ARG A 160 -24.32 1.19 15.33
N GLN A 161 -25.01 2.12 15.99
CA GLN A 161 -26.09 1.80 16.91
C GLN A 161 -27.21 1.03 16.19
N TRP A 162 -27.62 1.49 15.01
CA TRP A 162 -28.60 0.80 14.18
C TRP A 162 -28.21 -0.65 13.88
N PHE A 163 -26.94 -0.89 13.49
CA PHE A 163 -26.44 -2.25 13.29
C PHE A 163 -26.45 -3.08 14.58
N SER A 164 -26.04 -2.50 15.72
CA SER A 164 -26.01 -3.22 17.00
C SER A 164 -27.41 -3.67 17.46
N GLU A 165 -28.43 -2.87 17.16
CA GLU A 165 -29.83 -3.16 17.52
C GLU A 165 -30.45 -4.24 16.62
N ARG A 166 -30.22 -4.16 15.29
CA ARG A 166 -30.84 -5.07 14.31
C ARG A 166 -30.02 -6.34 14.05
N PHE A 167 -28.71 -6.26 14.19
CA PHE A 167 -27.76 -7.33 13.90
C PHE A 167 -26.80 -7.53 15.09
N PRO A 168 -27.28 -7.99 16.26
CA PRO A 168 -26.48 -8.06 17.49
C PRO A 168 -25.30 -9.05 17.43
N LYS A 169 -25.24 -9.91 16.42
CA LYS A 169 -24.11 -10.83 16.18
C LYS A 169 -23.07 -10.26 15.21
N MET A 170 -23.32 -9.07 14.64
CA MET A 170 -22.44 -8.45 13.68
C MET A 170 -21.18 -7.93 14.38
N PRO A 171 -19.98 -8.24 13.88
CA PRO A 171 -18.74 -7.75 14.46
C PRO A 171 -18.69 -6.21 14.52
N GLU A 172 -18.29 -5.66 15.65
CA GLU A 172 -18.21 -4.20 15.85
C GLU A 172 -17.01 -3.57 15.13
N HIS A 173 -15.91 -4.31 15.02
CA HIS A 173 -14.63 -3.83 14.51
C HIS A 173 -14.36 -4.29 13.08
N SER A 174 -13.51 -3.56 12.37
CA SER A 174 -13.01 -4.00 11.06
C SER A 174 -12.13 -5.25 11.20
N HIS A 175 -12.11 -6.07 10.15
CA HIS A 175 -11.28 -7.28 10.06
C HIS A 175 -11.34 -8.18 11.30
N PRO A 176 -12.55 -8.64 11.68
CA PRO A 176 -12.72 -9.49 12.85
C PRO A 176 -12.00 -10.84 12.69
N ASP A 177 -11.79 -11.30 11.46
CA ASP A 177 -10.98 -12.46 11.09
C ASP A 177 -9.51 -12.31 11.50
N ILE A 178 -8.89 -11.17 11.17
CA ILE A 178 -7.50 -10.91 11.55
C ILE A 178 -7.38 -10.74 13.06
N ARG A 179 -8.32 -10.01 13.68
CA ARG A 179 -8.36 -9.82 15.14
C ARG A 179 -8.47 -11.16 15.87
N ALA A 180 -9.39 -12.03 15.45
CA ALA A 180 -9.55 -13.36 16.02
C ALA A 180 -8.26 -14.20 15.88
N TYR A 181 -7.61 -14.15 14.71
CA TYR A 181 -6.35 -14.85 14.49
C TYR A 181 -5.23 -14.36 15.44
N VAL A 182 -5.07 -13.04 15.60
CA VAL A 182 -3.94 -12.49 16.39
C VAL A 182 -4.15 -12.50 17.90
N GLN A 183 -5.41 -12.54 18.37
CA GLN A 183 -5.72 -12.47 19.80
C GLN A 183 -5.70 -13.84 20.48
N VAL A 184 -5.80 -14.92 19.71
CA VAL A 184 -5.93 -16.27 20.23
C VAL A 184 -4.57 -16.96 20.24
N ALA A 185 -4.23 -17.61 21.35
CA ALA A 185 -3.02 -18.43 21.42
C ALA A 185 -3.10 -19.57 20.40
N GLU A 186 -1.98 -20.00 19.83
CA GLU A 186 -1.95 -21.05 18.79
C GLU A 186 -2.73 -22.33 19.20
N THR A 187 -2.71 -22.67 20.48
CA THR A 187 -3.42 -23.83 21.05
C THR A 187 -4.95 -23.70 21.06
N GLU A 188 -5.47 -22.49 20.93
CA GLU A 188 -6.90 -22.18 21.02
C GLU A 188 -7.52 -21.83 19.65
N LEU A 189 -6.70 -21.70 18.59
CA LEU A 189 -7.18 -21.35 17.25
C LEU A 189 -8.28 -22.29 16.74
N ALA A 190 -8.18 -23.59 17.04
CA ALA A 190 -9.18 -24.58 16.62
C ALA A 190 -10.58 -24.36 17.24
N ASN A 191 -10.69 -23.57 18.33
CA ASN A 191 -11.95 -23.28 19.01
C ASN A 191 -12.62 -21.99 18.53
N LEU A 192 -11.97 -21.23 17.63
CA LEU A 192 -12.54 -20.01 17.07
C LEU A 192 -13.79 -20.31 16.24
N ASP A 193 -14.78 -19.44 16.35
CA ASP A 193 -15.97 -19.53 15.50
C ASP A 193 -15.59 -19.28 14.03
N SER A 194 -15.75 -20.31 13.20
CA SER A 194 -15.54 -20.24 11.76
C SER A 194 -16.33 -19.13 11.07
N SER A 195 -17.44 -18.66 11.64
CA SER A 195 -18.28 -17.60 11.08
C SER A 195 -17.52 -16.28 10.90
N VAL A 196 -16.55 -16.01 11.78
CA VAL A 196 -15.73 -14.78 11.77
C VAL A 196 -14.86 -14.70 10.51
N PHE A 197 -14.43 -15.85 9.97
CA PHE A 197 -13.61 -15.94 8.77
C PHE A 197 -14.43 -15.95 7.47
N LYS A 198 -15.74 -16.15 7.55
CA LYS A 198 -16.61 -16.23 6.37
C LYS A 198 -17.05 -14.86 5.86
N THR A 199 -17.36 -13.92 6.75
CA THR A 199 -17.95 -12.64 6.35
C THR A 199 -17.29 -11.41 6.98
N PRO A 200 -15.95 -11.28 6.99
CA PRO A 200 -15.29 -10.19 7.72
C PRO A 200 -15.52 -8.79 7.13
N SER A 201 -15.95 -8.71 5.87
CA SER A 201 -16.39 -7.46 5.25
C SER A 201 -17.70 -6.93 5.82
N LEU A 202 -18.47 -7.78 6.52
CA LEU A 202 -19.74 -7.43 7.17
C LEU A 202 -19.50 -7.09 8.64
N ASN A 203 -19.07 -5.86 8.87
CA ASN A 203 -18.80 -5.35 10.20
C ASN A 203 -19.32 -3.91 10.38
N ALA A 204 -19.66 -3.55 11.61
CA ALA A 204 -20.32 -2.27 11.91
C ALA A 204 -19.38 -1.10 11.69
N ALA A 205 -18.06 -1.28 11.91
CA ALA A 205 -17.09 -0.24 11.67
C ALA A 205 -17.11 0.26 10.22
N ASP A 206 -17.17 -0.66 9.26
CA ASP A 206 -17.03 -0.39 7.83
C ASP A 206 -18.35 0.05 7.20
N LEU A 207 -19.41 -0.72 7.46
CA LEU A 207 -20.72 -0.46 6.86
C LEU A 207 -21.37 0.83 7.37
N SER A 208 -20.94 1.33 8.54
CA SER A 208 -21.40 2.61 9.11
C SER A 208 -20.64 3.83 8.56
N HIS A 209 -19.63 3.63 7.73
CA HIS A 209 -18.78 4.72 7.25
C HIS A 209 -19.29 5.27 5.91
N GLY A 210 -19.72 6.54 5.89
CA GLY A 210 -20.26 7.17 4.67
C GLY A 210 -21.44 6.40 4.07
N LEU A 211 -21.42 6.16 2.76
CA LEU A 211 -22.40 5.36 2.03
C LEU A 211 -21.93 3.93 1.74
N VAL A 212 -20.88 3.43 2.41
CA VAL A 212 -20.27 2.11 2.10
C VAL A 212 -21.30 0.98 2.02
N LEU A 213 -22.29 0.92 2.92
CA LEU A 213 -23.38 -0.06 2.85
C LEU A 213 -24.20 0.06 1.56
N LEU A 214 -24.58 1.29 1.19
CA LEU A 214 -25.42 1.53 0.02
C LEU A 214 -24.63 1.33 -1.28
N ASP A 215 -23.37 1.74 -1.31
CA ASP A 215 -22.45 1.45 -2.43
C ASP A 215 -22.27 -0.04 -2.62
N LEU A 216 -22.09 -0.78 -1.51
CA LEU A 216 -22.05 -2.24 -1.55
C LEU A 216 -23.35 -2.80 -2.14
N LEU A 217 -24.53 -2.39 -1.65
CA LEU A 217 -25.82 -2.85 -2.19
C LEU A 217 -25.98 -2.53 -3.69
N ASP A 218 -25.66 -1.30 -4.10
CA ASP A 218 -25.76 -0.88 -5.50
C ASP A 218 -24.83 -1.70 -6.42
N THR A 219 -23.60 -1.93 -5.98
CA THR A 219 -22.64 -2.75 -6.73
C THR A 219 -23.09 -4.21 -6.82
N ARG A 220 -23.71 -4.75 -5.77
CA ARG A 220 -24.22 -6.14 -5.76
C ARG A 220 -25.49 -6.33 -6.58
N VAL A 221 -26.30 -5.30 -6.76
CA VAL A 221 -27.47 -5.35 -7.65
C VAL A 221 -27.06 -5.38 -9.12
N LYS A 222 -26.02 -4.62 -9.48
CA LYS A 222 -25.58 -4.42 -10.87
C LYS A 222 -24.84 -5.61 -11.47
N HIS A 223 -24.25 -6.47 -10.64
CA HIS A 223 -23.36 -7.52 -11.09
C HIS A 223 -23.79 -8.89 -10.56
N HIS A 224 -23.57 -9.92 -11.38
CA HIS A 224 -23.89 -11.30 -11.02
C HIS A 224 -23.08 -11.76 -9.79
N PRO A 225 -23.65 -12.54 -8.84
CA PRO A 225 -22.97 -12.91 -7.60
C PRO A 225 -21.63 -13.64 -7.79
N ALA A 226 -21.52 -14.50 -8.81
CA ALA A 226 -20.29 -15.23 -9.11
C ALA A 226 -19.05 -14.32 -9.25
N THR A 227 -19.23 -13.09 -9.73
CA THR A 227 -18.19 -12.08 -9.89
C THR A 227 -17.49 -11.71 -8.58
N PHE A 228 -18.17 -11.85 -7.45
CA PHE A 228 -17.67 -11.48 -6.12
C PHE A 228 -17.24 -12.67 -5.25
N ARG A 229 -17.28 -13.91 -5.76
CA ARG A 229 -16.93 -15.12 -4.98
C ARG A 229 -15.60 -14.96 -4.25
N ALA A 230 -14.56 -14.55 -4.98
CA ALA A 230 -13.22 -14.40 -4.45
C ALA A 230 -13.09 -13.27 -3.41
N SER A 231 -13.85 -12.18 -3.55
CA SER A 231 -13.86 -11.09 -2.56
C SER A 231 -14.64 -11.47 -1.31
N ASP A 232 -15.78 -12.13 -1.46
CA ASP A 232 -16.65 -12.50 -0.34
C ASP A 232 -16.04 -13.63 0.49
N GLY A 233 -15.42 -14.61 -0.17
CA GLY A 233 -14.76 -15.74 0.48
C GLY A 233 -13.28 -15.54 0.75
N ARG A 234 -12.72 -14.31 0.66
CA ARG A 234 -11.27 -14.09 0.76
C ARG A 234 -10.67 -14.63 2.06
N SER A 235 -11.31 -14.33 3.19
CA SER A 235 -10.79 -14.69 4.51
C SER A 235 -11.07 -16.15 4.91
N VAL A 236 -11.81 -16.90 4.10
CA VAL A 236 -11.92 -18.35 4.25
C VAL A 236 -10.54 -18.99 4.23
N SER A 237 -9.65 -18.54 3.35
CA SER A 237 -8.27 -19.03 3.28
C SER A 237 -7.52 -18.78 4.59
N LEU A 238 -7.73 -17.65 5.26
CA LEU A 238 -7.16 -17.40 6.59
C LEU A 238 -7.74 -18.35 7.64
N GLY A 239 -9.04 -18.61 7.61
CA GLY A 239 -9.67 -19.59 8.49
C GLY A 239 -9.14 -21.01 8.27
N ILE A 240 -8.89 -21.42 7.02
CA ILE A 240 -8.29 -22.73 6.70
C ILE A 240 -6.83 -22.78 7.14
N TRP A 241 -6.07 -21.72 6.85
CA TRP A 241 -4.68 -21.54 7.30
C TRP A 241 -4.54 -21.66 8.81
N ALA A 242 -5.47 -21.05 9.55
CA ALA A 242 -5.54 -21.10 11.01
C ALA A 242 -6.07 -22.45 11.55
N GLY A 243 -6.71 -23.27 10.71
CA GLY A 243 -7.37 -24.51 11.12
C GLY A 243 -8.79 -24.33 11.69
N CYS A 244 -9.35 -23.12 11.64
CA CYS A 244 -10.70 -22.79 12.11
C CYS A 244 -11.79 -23.15 11.09
N CYS A 245 -11.47 -23.06 9.80
CA CYS A 245 -12.36 -23.48 8.71
C CYS A 245 -11.90 -24.83 8.19
N GLN A 246 -12.78 -25.84 8.28
CA GLN A 246 -12.50 -27.19 7.78
C GLN A 246 -13.23 -27.38 6.45
N PRO A 247 -12.52 -27.31 5.31
CA PRO A 247 -13.13 -27.57 4.03
C PRO A 247 -13.48 -29.05 3.91
N PRO A 248 -14.59 -29.43 3.23
CA PRO A 248 -14.85 -30.83 2.95
C PRO A 248 -13.73 -31.41 2.08
N ARG A 249 -13.32 -32.65 2.35
CA ARG A 249 -12.34 -33.36 1.53
C ARG A 249 -13.04 -33.87 0.27
N VAL A 250 -12.75 -33.19 -0.84
CA VAL A 250 -13.28 -33.54 -2.16
C VAL A 250 -12.15 -33.35 -3.16
N GLU A 251 -11.76 -34.46 -3.80
CA GLU A 251 -10.72 -34.47 -4.82
C GLU A 251 -11.23 -33.86 -6.11
N GLY A 252 -10.82 -32.63 -6.36
CA GLY A 252 -11.14 -31.96 -7.60
C GLY A 252 -10.96 -30.46 -7.53
N VAL A 253 -11.25 -29.86 -8.67
CA VAL A 253 -11.14 -28.43 -8.90
C VAL A 253 -12.51 -27.91 -9.29
N LEU A 254 -12.93 -26.85 -8.62
CA LEU A 254 -14.06 -26.06 -9.08
C LEU A 254 -13.56 -24.97 -10.01
N THR A 255 -14.19 -24.86 -11.18
CA THR A 255 -13.98 -23.76 -12.13
C THR A 255 -15.20 -22.86 -12.10
N PHE A 256 -14.99 -21.56 -11.90
CA PHE A 256 -16.02 -20.54 -11.90
C PHE A 256 -15.75 -19.60 -13.07
N PRO A 257 -16.51 -19.67 -14.17
CA PRO A 257 -16.25 -18.80 -15.32
C PRO A 257 -16.38 -17.34 -14.93
N GLU A 258 -15.54 -16.50 -15.52
CA GLU A 258 -15.47 -15.07 -15.27
C GLU A 258 -15.76 -14.28 -16.57
N GLY A 259 -16.14 -13.00 -16.42
CA GLY A 259 -16.34 -12.09 -17.55
C GLY A 259 -17.79 -11.98 -18.05
N LYS A 260 -17.96 -11.54 -19.30
CA LYS A 260 -19.25 -11.17 -19.91
C LYS A 260 -20.27 -12.29 -19.96
N GLU A 261 -19.82 -13.54 -19.94
CA GLU A 261 -20.70 -14.71 -19.86
C GLU A 261 -21.59 -14.69 -18.61
N LEU A 262 -21.17 -13.99 -17.55
CA LEU A 262 -21.94 -13.81 -16.31
C LEU A 262 -23.02 -12.73 -16.38
N GLU A 263 -22.90 -11.74 -17.27
CA GLU A 263 -23.81 -10.58 -17.28
C GLU A 263 -25.25 -10.97 -17.65
N ASN A 264 -25.42 -12.07 -18.38
CA ASN A 264 -26.72 -12.60 -18.81
C ASN A 264 -27.02 -14.00 -18.25
N ALA A 265 -26.23 -14.48 -17.28
CA ALA A 265 -26.44 -15.80 -16.71
C ALA A 265 -27.64 -15.79 -15.75
N ASP A 266 -28.65 -16.61 -16.04
CA ASP A 266 -29.79 -16.84 -15.14
C ASP A 266 -29.44 -17.77 -13.97
N ASP A 267 -28.41 -18.60 -14.18
CA ASP A 267 -27.87 -19.59 -13.24
C ASP A 267 -26.49 -19.16 -12.73
N TYR A 268 -26.05 -19.78 -11.64
CA TYR A 268 -24.74 -19.53 -11.05
C TYR A 268 -23.76 -20.53 -11.66
N PRO A 269 -22.89 -20.10 -12.59
CA PRO A 269 -22.10 -21.06 -13.34
C PRO A 269 -20.92 -21.53 -12.50
N PHE A 270 -20.77 -22.85 -12.45
CA PHE A 270 -19.56 -23.52 -12.00
C PHE A 270 -19.45 -24.87 -12.69
N SER A 271 -18.24 -25.38 -12.83
CA SER A 271 -17.99 -26.75 -13.25
C SER A 271 -17.04 -27.42 -12.27
N PHE A 272 -17.18 -28.74 -12.16
CA PHE A 272 -16.32 -29.55 -11.32
C PHE A 272 -15.49 -30.48 -12.20
N GLN A 273 -14.17 -30.48 -11.99
CA GLN A 273 -13.26 -31.41 -12.62
C GLN A 273 -12.67 -32.32 -11.54
N SER A 274 -13.04 -33.60 -11.58
CA SER A 274 -12.37 -34.62 -10.78
C SER A 274 -10.93 -34.77 -11.28
N VAL A 275 -9.98 -34.74 -10.36
CA VAL A 275 -8.58 -35.00 -10.67
C VAL A 275 -8.36 -36.49 -10.43
N SER A 276 -8.64 -37.33 -11.43
CA SER A 276 -8.43 -38.77 -11.30
C SER A 276 -6.94 -39.09 -11.12
N HIS A 277 -6.62 -39.89 -10.11
CA HIS A 277 -5.28 -40.34 -9.68
C HIS A 277 -4.45 -41.13 -10.72
N THR A 278 -4.71 -41.03 -12.01
CA THR A 278 -4.11 -41.89 -13.05
C THR A 278 -2.64 -41.54 -13.34
N ASN A 279 -1.73 -42.22 -12.63
CA ASN A 279 -0.40 -42.71 -13.05
C ASN A 279 0.74 -41.73 -13.45
N GLY A 280 0.79 -40.49 -12.95
CA GLY A 280 2.01 -39.67 -13.06
C GLY A 280 2.08 -38.55 -12.01
N SER A 281 3.20 -38.47 -11.28
CA SER A 281 3.60 -37.45 -10.27
C SER A 281 2.46 -36.57 -9.71
N GLN A 282 1.75 -37.11 -8.73
CA GLN A 282 0.52 -36.54 -8.15
C GLN A 282 0.67 -35.21 -7.40
N THR A 283 1.87 -34.74 -7.13
CA THR A 283 2.05 -33.67 -6.15
C THR A 283 2.71 -32.40 -6.72
N GLU A 284 3.11 -32.44 -7.99
CA GLU A 284 3.47 -31.25 -8.78
C GLU A 284 2.25 -30.36 -9.13
N GLN A 285 1.01 -30.84 -8.92
CA GLN A 285 -0.17 -30.31 -9.60
C GLN A 285 -1.11 -29.43 -8.76
N ILE A 286 -1.00 -29.40 -7.43
CA ILE A 286 -2.08 -28.85 -6.58
C ILE A 286 -1.99 -27.34 -6.37
N LEU A 287 -0.80 -26.73 -6.26
CA LEU A 287 -0.70 -25.27 -6.05
C LEU A 287 -0.51 -24.46 -7.33
N PHE A 288 -0.04 -25.08 -8.41
CA PHE A 288 0.52 -24.37 -9.57
C PHE A 288 -0.30 -24.44 -10.85
N ARG A 289 -1.35 -25.26 -10.89
CA ARG A 289 -2.23 -25.41 -12.08
C ARG A 289 -3.57 -24.72 -11.98
N TYR A 290 -3.94 -24.17 -10.82
CA TYR A 290 -5.20 -23.45 -10.76
C TYR A 290 -5.07 -22.16 -11.55
N ARG A 291 -5.78 -22.13 -12.67
CA ARG A 291 -6.12 -20.89 -13.32
C ARG A 291 -6.84 -19.99 -12.31
N PRO A 292 -6.83 -18.67 -12.48
CA PRO A 292 -7.52 -17.75 -11.56
C PRO A 292 -9.02 -18.03 -11.36
N ASP A 293 -9.67 -18.61 -12.39
CA ASP A 293 -11.06 -19.07 -12.36
C ASP A 293 -11.22 -20.41 -11.62
N GLN A 294 -10.12 -21.06 -11.24
CA GLN A 294 -10.08 -22.35 -10.58
C GLN A 294 -9.71 -22.24 -9.10
N VAL A 295 -10.29 -23.13 -8.31
CA VAL A 295 -9.99 -23.27 -6.89
C VAL A 295 -10.15 -24.72 -6.47
N GLN A 296 -9.40 -25.16 -5.46
CA GLN A 296 -9.64 -26.45 -4.85
C GLN A 296 -11.11 -26.56 -4.39
N ALA A 297 -11.74 -27.70 -4.65
CA ALA A 297 -13.17 -27.89 -4.42
C ALA A 297 -13.61 -27.57 -2.98
N GLY A 298 -12.85 -28.03 -1.98
CA GLY A 298 -13.11 -27.75 -0.57
C GLY A 298 -13.06 -26.26 -0.22
N ILE A 299 -12.04 -25.53 -0.70
CA ILE A 299 -11.95 -24.07 -0.52
C ILE A 299 -13.12 -23.37 -1.23
N GLY A 300 -13.38 -23.72 -2.49
CA GLY A 300 -14.46 -23.15 -3.29
C GLY A 300 -15.84 -23.33 -2.62
N PHE A 301 -16.08 -24.49 -2.01
CA PHE A 301 -17.28 -24.75 -1.23
C PHE A 301 -17.44 -23.82 -0.03
N CYS A 302 -16.35 -23.60 0.73
CA CYS A 302 -16.36 -22.65 1.84
C CYS A 302 -16.54 -21.21 1.37
N GLN A 303 -15.96 -20.81 0.24
CA GLN A 303 -16.13 -19.48 -0.35
C GLN A 303 -17.56 -19.22 -0.82
N VAL A 304 -18.21 -20.20 -1.45
CA VAL A 304 -19.63 -20.11 -1.82
C VAL A 304 -20.51 -20.02 -0.56
N GLY A 305 -20.15 -20.73 0.52
CA GLY A 305 -20.81 -20.59 1.82
C GLY A 305 -20.70 -19.16 2.39
N ALA A 306 -19.50 -18.59 2.42
CA ALA A 306 -19.25 -17.21 2.82
C ALA A 306 -20.04 -16.19 1.98
N GLN A 307 -20.12 -16.41 0.67
CA GLN A 307 -20.92 -15.59 -0.22
C GLN A 307 -22.42 -15.69 0.08
N LEU A 308 -22.95 -16.89 0.33
CA LEU A 308 -24.35 -17.06 0.71
C LEU A 308 -24.69 -16.29 1.99
N ASP A 309 -23.83 -16.36 3.01
CA ASP A 309 -24.02 -15.62 4.26
C ASP A 309 -24.00 -14.09 4.00
N THR A 310 -23.14 -13.64 3.09
CA THR A 310 -23.09 -12.24 2.63
C THR A 310 -24.40 -11.79 1.98
N TYR A 311 -24.92 -12.53 1.01
CA TYR A 311 -26.15 -12.16 0.31
C TYR A 311 -27.39 -12.24 1.21
N ARG A 312 -27.44 -13.20 2.13
CA ARG A 312 -28.50 -13.27 3.16
C ARG A 312 -28.51 -12.03 4.04
N PHE A 313 -27.33 -11.63 4.54
CA PHE A 313 -27.20 -10.41 5.32
C PHE A 313 -27.63 -9.18 4.52
N LEU A 314 -27.14 -9.01 3.28
CA LEU A 314 -27.49 -7.84 2.47
C LEU A 314 -28.98 -7.77 2.13
N SER A 315 -29.62 -8.91 1.82
CA SER A 315 -31.06 -8.97 1.59
C SER A 315 -31.84 -8.60 2.85
N GLN A 316 -31.46 -9.15 4.01
CA GLN A 316 -32.09 -8.82 5.29
C GLN A 316 -31.88 -7.35 5.65
N CYS A 317 -30.65 -6.84 5.52
CA CYS A 317 -30.31 -5.45 5.81
C CYS A 317 -31.10 -4.47 4.96
N LEU A 318 -31.26 -4.73 3.67
CA LEU A 318 -32.08 -3.91 2.80
C LEU A 318 -33.56 -3.95 3.21
N GLN A 319 -34.08 -5.12 3.58
CA GLN A 319 -35.46 -5.25 4.07
C GLN A 319 -35.67 -4.43 5.36
N GLU A 320 -34.75 -4.53 6.33
CA GLU A 320 -34.81 -3.75 7.57
C GLU A 320 -34.78 -2.25 7.28
N LEU A 321 -33.92 -1.78 6.36
CA LEU A 321 -33.87 -0.36 5.94
C LEU A 321 -35.18 0.13 5.30
N LEU A 322 -35.93 -0.75 4.64
CA LEU A 322 -37.21 -0.44 4.03
C LEU A 322 -38.34 -0.36 5.05
N GLU A 323 -38.34 -1.28 6.01
CA GLU A 323 -39.35 -1.37 7.08
C GLU A 323 -39.12 -0.33 8.19
N ASP A 324 -37.90 0.19 8.31
CA ASP A 324 -37.52 1.12 9.34
C ASP A 324 -38.09 2.53 9.12
N GLY A 325 -39.33 2.70 9.59
CA GLY A 325 -39.98 3.99 9.71
C GLY A 325 -39.29 4.94 10.71
N SER A 326 -38.32 4.49 11.53
CA SER A 326 -37.59 5.38 12.44
C SER A 326 -36.53 6.23 11.74
N LEU A 327 -36.14 5.87 10.51
CA LEU A 327 -35.38 6.74 9.61
C LEU A 327 -36.22 7.93 9.10
N THR A 328 -37.46 8.11 9.56
CA THR A 328 -38.29 9.27 9.20
C THR A 328 -37.65 10.58 9.67
N HIS A 329 -37.73 11.60 8.81
CA HIS A 329 -37.05 12.89 8.93
C HIS A 329 -36.97 13.40 10.38
N PRO A 330 -35.78 13.65 10.92
CA PRO A 330 -35.68 14.50 12.10
C PRO A 330 -36.03 15.93 11.66
N GLU A 331 -37.32 16.27 11.71
CA GLU A 331 -37.82 17.64 11.66
C GLU A 331 -37.25 18.41 12.86
N GLY A 332 -36.00 18.87 12.76
CA GLY A 332 -35.33 19.58 13.84
C GLY A 332 -33.82 19.43 13.90
N LEU A 333 -33.22 18.47 13.18
CA LEU A 333 -31.77 18.49 12.97
C LEU A 333 -31.48 19.62 11.98
N VAL A 334 -31.10 20.78 12.54
CA VAL A 334 -30.29 21.80 11.87
C VAL A 334 -29.40 21.06 10.86
N LYS A 335 -29.38 21.51 9.60
CA LYS A 335 -28.36 21.12 8.61
C LYS A 335 -26.98 21.41 9.22
N ALA A 336 -26.52 20.59 10.15
CA ALA A 336 -25.12 20.40 10.45
C ALA A 336 -24.59 20.04 9.08
N GLN A 337 -23.81 20.95 8.52
CA GLN A 337 -23.30 20.88 7.16
C GLN A 337 -23.05 19.42 6.85
N ALA A 338 -23.88 18.87 5.95
CA ALA A 338 -23.62 17.62 5.27
C ALA A 338 -22.39 17.91 4.41
N ASP A 339 -21.26 18.07 5.09
CA ASP A 339 -19.95 18.10 4.49
C ASP A 339 -19.87 16.78 3.73
N SER A 340 -19.34 16.87 2.52
CA SER A 340 -19.10 15.79 1.58
C SER A 340 -18.08 14.75 2.11
N ARG A 341 -18.24 14.29 3.36
CA ARG A 341 -17.32 13.49 4.20
C ARG A 341 -16.96 12.15 3.59
N GLU A 342 -17.58 11.76 2.50
CA GLU A 342 -17.18 10.60 1.74
C GLU A 342 -15.71 10.69 1.28
N HIS A 343 -15.16 11.89 1.03
CA HIS A 343 -13.72 12.07 0.77
C HIS A 343 -12.84 12.32 2.03
N ASP A 344 -13.37 12.23 3.26
CA ASP A 344 -12.58 12.44 4.51
C ASP A 344 -11.84 11.20 5.00
N SER A 345 -11.90 10.14 4.21
CA SER A 345 -11.23 8.90 4.55
C SER A 345 -9.72 9.03 4.37
N GLY A 346 -8.95 8.65 5.39
CA GLY A 346 -7.49 8.59 5.33
C GLY A 346 -7.03 7.75 4.12
N LEU A 347 -5.79 7.96 3.67
CA LEU A 347 -5.18 7.25 2.54
C LEU A 347 -5.34 5.73 2.70
N LEU A 348 -5.16 5.23 3.93
CA LEU A 348 -5.33 3.82 4.27
C LEU A 348 -6.78 3.35 4.10
N THR A 349 -7.75 4.15 4.53
CA THR A 349 -9.17 3.88 4.30
C THR A 349 -9.51 3.92 2.81
N ARG A 350 -8.96 4.87 2.03
CA ARG A 350 -9.12 4.92 0.57
C ARG A 350 -8.53 3.69 -0.13
N CYS A 351 -7.35 3.22 0.32
CA CYS A 351 -6.74 1.98 -0.17
C CYS A 351 -7.68 0.77 0.01
N PHE A 352 -8.49 0.78 1.08
CA PHE A 352 -9.39 -0.32 1.38
C PHE A 352 -10.75 -0.26 0.67
N ARG A 353 -11.32 0.94 0.50
CA ARG A 353 -12.70 1.15 -0.01
C ARG A 353 -13.01 0.54 -1.37
N ALA A 354 -12.02 0.38 -2.24
CA ALA A 354 -12.18 -0.33 -3.52
C ALA A 354 -12.70 -1.78 -3.35
N SER A 355 -12.66 -2.35 -2.14
CA SER A 355 -13.25 -3.66 -1.84
C SER A 355 -14.79 -3.68 -1.83
N TYR A 356 -15.47 -2.53 -1.72
CA TYR A 356 -16.93 -2.46 -1.59
C TYR A 356 -17.65 -1.91 -2.81
N ALA A 357 -17.10 -0.86 -3.44
CA ALA A 357 -17.80 -0.09 -4.46
C ALA A 357 -17.44 -0.49 -5.89
N GLU A 358 -16.32 -1.20 -6.11
CA GLU A 358 -15.79 -1.43 -7.46
C GLU A 358 -16.12 -2.81 -8.03
N HIS A 359 -16.17 -2.88 -9.37
CA HIS A 359 -16.23 -4.16 -10.06
C HIS A 359 -14.94 -4.94 -9.79
N PRO A 360 -15.02 -6.15 -9.21
CA PRO A 360 -13.84 -6.85 -8.71
C PRO A 360 -12.89 -7.27 -9.84
N GLN A 361 -13.36 -7.32 -11.10
CA GLN A 361 -12.56 -7.67 -12.28
C GLN A 361 -11.96 -6.46 -12.99
N ALA A 362 -12.45 -5.25 -12.74
CA ALA A 362 -11.92 -4.05 -13.39
C ALA A 362 -10.62 -3.58 -12.73
N ILE A 363 -9.56 -3.37 -13.52
CA ILE A 363 -8.33 -2.70 -13.06
C ILE A 363 -8.55 -1.18 -13.15
N ASN A 364 -8.54 -0.51 -12.00
CA ASN A 364 -8.65 0.93 -11.90
C ASN A 364 -7.26 1.59 -11.99
N MET A 365 -6.76 1.71 -13.22
CA MET A 365 -5.46 2.35 -13.51
C MET A 365 -5.42 3.81 -13.06
N GLU A 366 -6.54 4.51 -13.15
CA GLU A 366 -6.64 5.92 -12.78
C GLU A 366 -6.45 6.11 -11.26
N TRP A 367 -7.13 5.27 -10.47
CA TRP A 367 -6.97 5.26 -9.02
C TRP A 367 -5.54 4.90 -8.59
N MET A 368 -4.91 3.90 -9.22
CA MET A 368 -3.52 3.56 -8.91
C MET A 368 -2.58 4.74 -9.22
N TYR A 369 -2.77 5.40 -10.36
CA TYR A 369 -1.99 6.57 -10.74
C TYR A 369 -2.15 7.70 -9.72
N GLU A 370 -3.37 7.98 -9.27
CA GLU A 370 -3.64 8.97 -8.23
C GLU A 370 -2.92 8.63 -6.92
N LEU A 371 -3.03 7.38 -6.44
CA LEU A 371 -2.39 6.96 -5.19
C LEU A 371 -0.86 7.08 -5.24
N LEU A 372 -0.24 6.64 -6.34
CA LEU A 372 1.21 6.73 -6.52
C LEU A 372 1.67 8.18 -6.69
N SER A 373 0.90 9.00 -7.41
CA SER A 373 1.18 10.43 -7.60
C SER A 373 1.14 11.19 -6.28
N VAL A 374 0.11 10.95 -5.46
CA VAL A 374 0.00 11.59 -4.14
C VAL A 374 1.16 11.17 -3.23
N SER A 375 1.58 9.90 -3.31
CA SER A 375 2.67 9.39 -2.49
C SER A 375 4.03 9.97 -2.90
N LEU A 376 4.26 10.13 -4.20
CA LEU A 376 5.42 10.84 -4.73
C LEU A 376 5.43 12.30 -4.28
N ASP A 377 4.31 13.01 -4.41
CA ASP A 377 4.19 14.41 -4.02
C ASP A 377 4.44 14.58 -2.53
N ARG A 378 3.91 13.68 -1.69
CA ARG A 378 4.19 13.65 -0.25
C ARG A 378 5.68 13.43 0.03
N ALA A 379 6.34 12.49 -0.64
CA ALA A 379 7.76 12.23 -0.44
C ALA A 379 8.63 13.43 -0.84
N ARG A 380 8.33 14.07 -1.98
CA ARG A 380 9.01 15.30 -2.43
C ARG A 380 8.77 16.46 -1.47
N ASP A 381 7.53 16.64 -1.02
CA ASP A 381 7.16 17.71 -0.09
C ASP A 381 7.77 17.52 1.30
N ASP A 382 7.90 16.30 1.81
CA ASP A 382 8.64 16.02 3.05
C ASP A 382 10.12 16.36 2.87
N PHE A 383 10.74 15.98 1.76
CA PHE A 383 12.15 16.31 1.50
C PHE A 383 12.39 17.83 1.45
N ARG A 384 11.52 18.59 0.76
CA ARG A 384 11.54 20.06 0.74
C ARG A 384 11.36 20.65 2.14
N GLN A 385 10.46 20.09 2.96
CA GLN A 385 10.27 20.54 4.36
C GLN A 385 11.54 20.42 5.18
N LEU A 386 12.27 19.33 5.01
CA LEU A 386 13.51 19.08 5.74
C LEU A 386 14.61 20.05 5.30
N ARG A 387 14.59 20.48 4.04
CA ARG A 387 15.45 21.56 3.54
C ARG A 387 15.11 22.93 4.12
N ALA A 388 13.82 23.21 4.33
CA ALA A 388 13.35 24.52 4.77
C ALA A 388 13.30 24.70 6.30
N LEU A 389 13.04 23.62 7.05
CA LEU A 389 12.72 23.67 8.48
C LEU A 389 13.78 22.95 9.33
N PRO A 390 14.72 23.69 9.97
CA PRO A 390 15.78 23.10 10.78
C PRO A 390 15.27 22.21 11.91
N GLU A 391 14.15 22.55 12.55
CA GLU A 391 13.58 21.78 13.66
C GLU A 391 13.03 20.43 13.20
N GLU A 392 12.32 20.40 12.07
CA GLU A 392 11.82 19.16 11.47
C GLU A 392 12.99 18.28 11.02
N TRP A 393 13.98 18.87 10.36
CA TRP A 393 15.21 18.17 9.99
C TRP A 393 15.92 17.56 11.20
N LYS A 394 16.10 18.32 12.29
CA LYS A 394 16.69 17.81 13.53
C LYS A 394 15.88 16.65 14.09
N HIS A 395 14.55 16.80 14.15
CA HIS A 395 13.66 15.78 14.65
C HIS A 395 13.81 14.47 13.84
N ARG A 396 13.77 14.55 12.51
CA ARG A 396 14.00 13.38 11.63
C ARG A 396 15.39 12.79 11.82
N MET A 397 16.44 13.61 11.80
CA MET A 397 17.82 13.16 11.93
C MET A 397 18.08 12.42 13.25
N VAL A 398 17.44 12.85 14.35
CA VAL A 398 17.55 12.16 15.65
C VAL A 398 16.87 10.79 15.62
N SER A 399 15.78 10.65 14.87
CA SER A 399 15.07 9.37 14.71
C SER A 399 15.80 8.37 13.80
N MET A 400 16.80 8.81 13.03
CA MET A 400 17.53 7.92 12.12
C MET A 400 18.46 6.96 12.88
N PRO A 401 18.56 5.68 12.44
CA PRO A 401 19.47 4.71 13.00
C PRO A 401 20.93 5.22 12.98
N THR A 402 21.67 4.95 14.06
CA THR A 402 23.11 5.27 14.16
C THR A 402 24.02 4.21 13.52
N ARG A 403 23.46 3.05 13.16
CA ARG A 403 24.21 1.96 12.52
C ARG A 403 24.87 2.42 11.21
N PRO A 404 26.02 1.84 10.83
CA PRO A 404 26.69 2.17 9.57
C PRO A 404 25.71 2.17 8.39
N PRO A 405 25.82 3.13 7.46
CA PRO A 405 26.84 4.18 7.34
C PRO A 405 26.70 5.40 8.27
N GLY A 406 25.69 5.42 9.15
CA GLY A 406 25.44 6.49 10.12
C GLY A 406 24.19 7.32 9.79
N ARG A 407 23.82 8.22 10.70
CA ARG A 407 22.53 8.96 10.64
C ARG A 407 22.32 9.75 9.36
N ALA A 408 23.34 10.48 8.90
CA ALA A 408 23.24 11.32 7.70
C ALA A 408 22.99 10.49 6.44
N ALA A 409 23.75 9.41 6.26
CA ALA A 409 23.56 8.53 5.12
C ALA A 409 22.23 7.75 5.18
N ASN A 410 21.82 7.30 6.37
CA ASN A 410 20.49 6.69 6.54
C ASN A 410 19.35 7.68 6.26
N PHE A 411 19.53 8.96 6.63
CA PHE A 411 18.59 10.03 6.33
C PHE A 411 18.45 10.24 4.81
N ILE A 412 19.58 10.38 4.11
CA ILE A 412 19.61 10.57 2.66
C ILE A 412 18.94 9.40 1.95
N ARG A 413 19.33 8.15 2.29
CA ARG A 413 18.71 6.93 1.73
C ARG A 413 17.22 6.91 1.94
N PHE A 414 16.77 7.10 3.19
CA PHE A 414 15.35 7.01 3.51
C PHE A 414 14.51 7.97 2.67
N HIS A 415 14.85 9.25 2.63
CA HIS A 415 14.02 10.23 1.93
C HIS A 415 14.16 10.16 0.40
N ILE A 416 15.36 9.91 -0.14
CA ILE A 416 15.55 9.79 -1.59
C ILE A 416 14.93 8.50 -2.12
N ASP A 417 15.08 7.37 -1.41
CA ASP A 417 14.50 6.10 -1.85
C ASP A 417 12.99 6.20 -2.00
N ARG A 418 12.28 6.92 -1.11
CA ARG A 418 10.83 7.13 -1.24
C ARG A 418 10.47 7.84 -2.55
N ILE A 419 11.21 8.88 -2.91
CA ILE A 419 11.01 9.60 -4.17
C ILE A 419 11.33 8.68 -5.35
N ASP A 420 12.43 7.93 -5.28
CA ASP A 420 12.84 6.98 -6.32
C ASP A 420 11.76 5.92 -6.60
N LEU A 421 11.23 5.27 -5.55
CA LEU A 421 10.23 4.21 -5.65
C LEU A 421 8.98 4.70 -6.39
N PHE A 422 8.37 5.78 -5.91
CA PHE A 422 7.12 6.28 -6.50
C PHE A 422 7.33 6.96 -7.85
N SER A 423 8.46 7.63 -8.07
CA SER A 423 8.80 8.21 -9.38
C SER A 423 8.98 7.12 -10.43
N THR A 424 9.63 6.00 -10.07
CA THR A 424 9.85 4.87 -10.98
C THR A 424 8.52 4.21 -11.36
N LEU A 425 7.64 3.98 -10.38
CA LEU A 425 6.31 3.41 -10.61
C LEU A 425 5.43 4.34 -11.45
N LEU A 426 5.42 5.65 -11.19
CA LEU A 426 4.64 6.60 -11.99
C LEU A 426 5.13 6.70 -13.42
N GLN A 427 6.44 6.75 -13.65
CA GLN A 427 6.99 6.74 -15.01
C GLN A 427 6.50 5.50 -15.78
N ARG A 428 6.41 4.34 -15.11
CA ARG A 428 5.86 3.13 -15.71
C ARG A 428 4.37 3.28 -16.02
N MET A 429 3.59 3.87 -15.12
CA MET A 429 2.18 4.14 -15.37
C MET A 429 1.95 5.13 -16.51
N GLU A 430 2.80 6.14 -16.66
CA GLU A 430 2.76 7.08 -17.78
C GLU A 430 3.00 6.35 -19.11
N GLN A 431 3.96 5.43 -19.15
CA GLN A 431 4.16 4.56 -20.33
C GLN A 431 2.91 3.70 -20.65
N LEU A 432 2.18 3.22 -19.63
CA LEU A 432 0.93 2.49 -19.84
C LEU A 432 -0.19 3.41 -20.33
N LYS A 433 -0.23 4.64 -19.82
CA LYS A 433 -1.17 5.68 -20.24
C LYS A 433 -0.95 6.10 -21.69
N ASP A 434 0.30 6.30 -22.09
CA ASP A 434 0.68 6.64 -23.46
C ASP A 434 0.34 5.51 -24.45
N LYS A 435 0.33 4.27 -23.98
CA LYS A 435 -0.16 3.09 -24.72
C LYS A 435 -1.69 2.97 -24.76
N GLY A 436 -2.44 3.89 -24.16
CA GLY A 436 -3.91 3.88 -24.14
C GLY A 436 -4.54 2.88 -23.16
N LEU A 437 -3.75 2.25 -22.28
CA LEU A 437 -4.25 1.21 -21.35
C LEU A 437 -5.07 1.77 -20.18
N PHE A 438 -5.25 3.09 -20.09
CA PHE A 438 -6.11 3.69 -19.05
C PHE A 438 -7.59 3.69 -19.42
N ASP A 439 -7.95 3.51 -20.70
CA ASP A 439 -9.35 3.47 -21.11
C ASP A 439 -9.97 2.12 -20.69
N PRO A 440 -10.96 2.09 -19.78
CA PRO A 440 -11.65 0.85 -19.40
C PRO A 440 -12.26 0.12 -20.60
N LYS A 441 -12.59 0.82 -21.69
CA LYS A 441 -13.11 0.23 -22.93
C LYS A 441 -12.04 -0.49 -23.76
N SER A 442 -10.76 -0.20 -23.52
CA SER A 442 -9.64 -0.85 -24.22
C SER A 442 -9.38 -2.27 -23.72
N TYR A 443 -9.90 -2.63 -22.56
CA TYR A 443 -9.77 -3.97 -21.99
C TYR A 443 -10.70 -4.92 -22.72
N PRO A 444 -10.19 -5.97 -23.39
CA PRO A 444 -11.03 -7.02 -23.94
C PRO A 444 -11.59 -7.86 -22.79
N TYR A 445 -12.63 -7.35 -22.11
CA TYR A 445 -13.47 -8.19 -21.27
C TYR A 445 -14.24 -9.13 -22.21
N GLY A 446 -13.87 -10.41 -22.24
CA GLY A 446 -14.84 -11.45 -22.59
C GLY A 446 -14.48 -12.54 -23.59
N ASP A 447 -13.21 -12.80 -23.95
CA ASP A 447 -12.90 -14.13 -24.52
C ASP A 447 -11.41 -14.50 -24.40
N PRO A 448 -11.05 -15.37 -23.44
CA PRO A 448 -9.70 -15.94 -23.33
C PRO A 448 -9.23 -16.66 -24.59
N LYS A 449 -10.14 -17.13 -25.46
CA LYS A 449 -9.79 -17.85 -26.70
C LYS A 449 -9.15 -16.92 -27.75
N ILE A 450 -9.41 -15.62 -27.71
CA ILE A 450 -8.81 -14.65 -28.65
C ILE A 450 -7.29 -14.55 -28.46
N LEU A 451 -6.78 -14.84 -27.26
CA LEU A 451 -5.34 -14.83 -26.96
C LEU A 451 -4.57 -16.01 -27.59
N ASN A 452 -5.23 -17.14 -27.88
CA ASN A 452 -4.52 -18.36 -28.26
C ASN A 452 -4.34 -18.58 -29.76
N GLU A 453 -5.17 -18.00 -30.65
CA GLU A 453 -5.21 -18.53 -32.04
C GLU A 453 -4.97 -17.55 -33.20
N THR A 454 -5.14 -16.22 -33.12
CA THR A 454 -5.07 -15.44 -34.39
C THR A 454 -4.67 -13.95 -34.37
N THR A 455 -4.47 -13.26 -33.24
CA THR A 455 -4.21 -11.79 -33.23
C THR A 455 -2.90 -11.39 -32.56
N ARG A 456 -1.84 -12.17 -32.78
CA ARG A 456 -0.50 -11.89 -32.22
C ARG A 456 0.23 -10.70 -32.89
N THR A 457 -0.27 -10.14 -33.98
CA THR A 457 0.55 -9.25 -34.82
C THR A 457 0.18 -7.77 -34.87
N ASP A 458 -1.03 -7.28 -34.56
CA ASP A 458 -1.32 -5.84 -34.77
C ASP A 458 -2.09 -5.09 -33.66
N VAL A 459 -2.80 -5.75 -32.73
CA VAL A 459 -3.47 -5.06 -31.60
C VAL A 459 -3.40 -5.89 -30.31
N ALA A 460 -2.26 -6.53 -30.07
CA ALA A 460 -2.05 -7.28 -28.85
C ALA A 460 -2.01 -6.29 -27.67
N PHE A 461 -3.12 -6.22 -26.93
CA PHE A 461 -3.18 -5.53 -25.64
C PHE A 461 -1.96 -5.97 -24.82
N ASP A 462 -1.14 -5.01 -24.39
CA ASP A 462 0.18 -5.28 -23.82
C ASP A 462 0.07 -5.73 -22.35
N TRP A 463 -0.50 -6.92 -22.12
CA TRP A 463 -0.56 -7.57 -20.81
C TRP A 463 0.83 -7.73 -20.19
N THR A 464 1.86 -7.81 -21.04
CA THR A 464 3.26 -7.81 -20.60
C THR A 464 3.59 -6.57 -19.79
N ALA A 465 3.04 -5.42 -20.18
CA ALA A 465 3.25 -4.15 -19.49
C ALA A 465 2.51 -4.07 -18.15
N ILE A 466 1.27 -4.57 -18.05
CA ILE A 466 0.53 -4.63 -16.78
C ILE A 466 1.18 -5.62 -15.81
N GLY A 467 1.52 -6.83 -16.26
CA GLY A 467 2.21 -7.78 -15.37
C GLY A 467 3.62 -7.33 -15.01
N SER A 468 4.28 -6.56 -15.87
CA SER A 468 5.51 -5.86 -15.52
C SER A 468 5.31 -4.80 -14.43
N LEU A 469 4.20 -4.06 -14.43
CA LEU A 469 3.84 -3.16 -13.32
C LEU A 469 3.55 -3.95 -12.03
N SER A 470 2.80 -5.05 -12.12
CA SER A 470 2.48 -5.90 -10.96
C SER A 470 3.76 -6.49 -10.33
N ALA A 471 4.68 -6.98 -11.15
CA ALA A 471 6.00 -7.45 -10.69
C ALA A 471 6.81 -6.32 -10.04
N ALA A 472 6.78 -5.10 -10.60
CA ALA A 472 7.45 -3.94 -10.01
C ALA A 472 6.90 -3.60 -8.62
N LEU A 473 5.56 -3.52 -8.51
CA LEU A 473 4.86 -3.23 -7.26
C LEU A 473 5.17 -4.28 -6.20
N LYS A 474 5.16 -5.56 -6.57
CA LYS A 474 5.50 -6.67 -5.68
C LYS A 474 6.95 -6.59 -5.21
N PHE A 475 7.90 -6.43 -6.12
CA PHE A 475 9.32 -6.30 -5.77
C PHE A 475 9.57 -5.15 -4.80
N ILE A 476 9.03 -3.97 -5.12
CA ILE A 476 9.15 -2.76 -4.29
C ILE A 476 8.49 -2.97 -2.93
N LEU A 477 7.31 -3.61 -2.87
CA LEU A 477 6.66 -3.97 -1.61
C LEU A 477 7.56 -4.88 -0.74
N GLU A 478 8.15 -5.92 -1.32
CA GLU A 478 9.08 -6.82 -0.60
C GLU A 478 10.35 -6.09 -0.15
N GLU A 479 10.88 -5.17 -0.95
CA GLU A 479 12.00 -4.31 -0.56
C GLU A 479 11.64 -3.47 0.68
N ARG A 480 10.43 -2.91 0.75
CA ARG A 480 9.98 -2.11 1.91
C ARG A 480 9.71 -2.96 3.14
N LEU A 481 9.06 -4.12 2.99
CA LEU A 481 8.85 -5.05 4.10
C LEU A 481 10.18 -5.54 4.68
N SER A 482 11.17 -5.84 3.83
CA SER A 482 12.52 -6.20 4.28
C SER A 482 13.18 -5.04 5.04
N ARG A 483 12.94 -3.81 4.60
CA ARG A 483 13.46 -2.60 5.24
C ARG A 483 12.85 -2.32 6.62
N LEU A 484 11.60 -2.69 6.86
CA LEU A 484 10.97 -2.56 8.19
C LEU A 484 11.74 -3.32 9.27
N ASN A 485 12.25 -4.50 8.94
CA ASN A 485 13.10 -5.30 9.84
C ASN A 485 14.36 -4.55 10.28
N ASP A 486 14.88 -3.79 9.33
CA ASP A 486 16.12 -3.05 9.41
C ASP A 486 15.99 -1.74 10.19
N LEU A 487 14.79 -1.17 10.25
CA LEU A 487 14.59 0.08 10.98
C LEU A 487 14.72 -0.17 12.50
N ALA A 488 15.52 0.67 13.16
CA ALA A 488 15.65 0.66 14.61
C ALA A 488 14.49 1.46 15.22
N TRP A 489 13.34 0.82 15.38
CA TRP A 489 12.18 1.38 16.08
C TRP A 489 11.76 0.44 17.23
N ALA A 490 11.23 1.04 18.29
CA ALA A 490 10.58 0.32 19.37
C ALA A 490 9.08 0.38 19.12
N ILE A 491 8.40 -0.76 19.25
CA ILE A 491 6.93 -0.77 19.33
C ILE A 491 6.56 -0.10 20.66
N PRO A 492 5.72 0.95 20.67
CA PRO A 492 5.26 1.54 21.91
C PRO A 492 4.58 0.49 22.81
N ASP A 493 4.98 0.42 24.08
CA ASP A 493 4.31 -0.43 25.08
C ASP A 493 2.83 -0.07 25.25
N SER A 494 2.47 1.15 24.86
CA SER A 494 1.10 1.61 24.86
C SER A 494 0.23 1.07 23.73
N LEU A 495 0.82 0.53 22.66
CA LEU A 495 0.08 0.00 21.52
C LEU A 495 -0.75 -1.22 21.93
N GLY A 496 -1.96 -1.35 21.40
CA GLY A 496 -2.81 -2.52 21.61
C GLY A 496 -2.11 -3.83 21.22
N GLY A 497 -2.49 -4.93 21.86
CA GLY A 497 -1.86 -6.24 21.63
C GLY A 497 -1.94 -6.69 20.16
N VAL A 498 -3.06 -6.37 19.50
CA VAL A 498 -3.32 -6.65 18.07
C VAL A 498 -2.30 -5.94 17.19
N ALA A 499 -2.23 -4.61 17.26
CA ALA A 499 -1.32 -3.85 16.40
C ALA A 499 0.15 -4.14 16.71
N ARG A 500 0.51 -4.42 17.97
CA ARG A 500 1.86 -4.88 18.31
C ARG A 500 2.22 -6.18 17.59
N LEU A 501 1.34 -7.18 17.63
CA LEU A 501 1.62 -8.46 16.98
C LEU A 501 1.72 -8.28 15.45
N LEU A 502 0.78 -7.57 14.85
CA LEU A 502 0.79 -7.31 13.40
C LEU A 502 2.03 -6.54 12.94
N LEU A 503 2.50 -5.57 13.74
CA LEU A 503 3.75 -4.86 13.49
C LEU A 503 4.97 -5.79 13.57
N GLU A 504 4.99 -6.75 14.49
CA GLU A 504 6.06 -7.77 14.53
C GLU A 504 5.98 -8.73 13.34
N MET A 505 4.78 -9.13 12.92
CA MET A 505 4.60 -9.95 11.72
C MET A 505 5.11 -9.21 10.48
N LEU A 506 4.79 -7.91 10.33
CA LEU A 506 5.31 -7.04 9.26
C LEU A 506 6.84 -6.92 9.31
N ARG A 507 7.39 -6.72 10.50
CA ARG A 507 8.84 -6.63 10.72
C ARG A 507 9.55 -7.91 10.32
N ARG A 508 8.96 -9.07 10.63
CA ARG A 508 9.47 -10.39 10.27
C ARG A 508 9.11 -10.79 8.84
N ASN A 509 8.35 -9.98 8.11
CA ASN A 509 7.85 -10.29 6.79
C ASN A 509 7.19 -11.69 6.71
N GLU A 510 6.31 -12.00 7.67
CA GLU A 510 5.69 -13.34 7.77
C GLU A 510 4.77 -13.66 6.58
N ALA A 511 4.71 -14.95 6.21
CA ALA A 511 3.89 -15.42 5.09
C ALA A 511 2.39 -15.24 5.34
N THR A 512 1.95 -15.40 6.59
CA THR A 512 0.57 -15.22 7.02
C THR A 512 0.00 -13.85 6.62
N LEU A 513 0.83 -12.81 6.52
CA LEU A 513 0.41 -11.47 6.07
C LEU A 513 -0.22 -11.47 4.67
N ARG A 514 0.24 -12.35 3.76
CA ARG A 514 -0.31 -12.46 2.40
C ARG A 514 -1.67 -13.13 2.41
N VAL A 515 -1.87 -14.09 3.31
CA VAL A 515 -3.15 -14.77 3.53
C VAL A 515 -4.16 -13.84 4.21
N MET A 516 -3.69 -13.04 5.18
CA MET A 516 -4.48 -11.98 5.85
C MET A 516 -4.84 -10.80 4.94
N TYR A 517 -4.14 -10.66 3.81
CA TYR A 517 -4.20 -9.50 2.92
C TYR A 517 -3.59 -8.23 3.55
N ILE A 518 -2.37 -7.86 3.13
CA ILE A 518 -1.56 -6.76 3.72
C ILE A 518 -2.34 -5.43 3.92
N PRO A 519 -3.17 -4.95 2.98
CA PRO A 519 -3.93 -3.71 3.20
C PRO A 519 -4.94 -3.80 4.35
N ALA A 520 -5.52 -4.99 4.61
CA ALA A 520 -6.38 -5.21 5.77
C ALA A 520 -5.58 -5.14 7.08
N VAL A 521 -4.38 -5.74 7.09
CA VAL A 521 -3.44 -5.66 8.23
C VAL A 521 -3.07 -4.21 8.55
N LEU A 522 -2.69 -3.42 7.53
CA LEU A 522 -2.27 -2.04 7.72
C LEU A 522 -3.41 -1.13 8.18
N ARG A 523 -4.63 -1.40 7.70
CA ARG A 523 -5.82 -0.72 8.16
C ARG A 523 -6.09 -1.00 9.64
N LEU A 524 -6.00 -2.26 10.05
CA LEU A 524 -6.21 -2.65 11.44
C LEU A 524 -5.15 -2.03 12.37
N ILE A 525 -3.90 -1.97 11.91
CA ILE A 525 -2.85 -1.21 12.61
C ILE A 525 -3.26 0.25 12.75
N ASP A 526 -3.65 0.94 11.67
CA ASP A 526 -4.05 2.36 11.72
C ASP A 526 -5.20 2.65 12.70
N GLU A 527 -6.21 1.77 12.73
CA GLU A 527 -7.34 1.90 13.66
C GLU A 527 -6.87 1.83 15.13
N GLU A 528 -6.05 0.84 15.47
CA GLU A 528 -5.49 0.69 16.83
C GLU A 528 -4.55 1.85 17.20
N ILE A 529 -3.84 2.42 16.23
CA ILE A 529 -3.01 3.61 16.41
C ILE A 529 -3.89 4.82 16.74
N ALA A 530 -5.00 4.99 16.02
CA ALA A 530 -5.93 6.09 16.24
C ALA A 530 -6.55 6.05 17.64
N GLU A 531 -6.73 4.86 18.22
CA GLU A 531 -7.24 4.66 19.58
C GLU A 531 -6.24 5.07 20.69
N LEU A 532 -4.94 5.20 20.39
CA LEU A 532 -3.93 5.57 21.39
C LEU A 532 -4.05 7.00 21.92
N GLY A 533 -4.84 7.85 21.26
CA GLY A 533 -4.96 9.27 21.58
C GLY A 533 -3.72 10.08 21.18
N ALA A 534 -3.88 11.40 21.13
CA ALA A 534 -2.88 12.32 20.56
C ALA A 534 -1.53 12.38 21.31
N GLU A 535 -1.47 11.90 22.56
CA GLU A 535 -0.28 11.96 23.40
C GLU A 535 0.76 10.88 23.08
N LYS A 536 0.34 9.78 22.45
CA LYS A 536 1.19 8.63 22.12
C LYS A 536 1.48 8.63 20.62
N THR A 537 2.66 9.12 20.25
CA THR A 537 3.07 9.21 18.85
C THR A 537 3.92 8.01 18.45
N ILE A 538 3.60 7.43 17.30
CA ILE A 538 4.42 6.40 16.67
C ILE A 538 5.66 7.02 16.05
N PRO A 539 6.81 6.32 16.05
CA PRO A 539 8.00 6.81 15.37
C PRO A 539 7.69 7.17 13.93
N TYR A 540 8.04 8.39 13.52
CA TYR A 540 7.74 8.89 12.19
C TYR A 540 8.17 7.95 11.06
N LEU A 541 9.38 7.39 11.16
CA LEU A 541 9.91 6.47 10.14
C LEU A 541 8.98 5.28 9.94
N LEU A 542 8.44 4.73 11.04
CA LEU A 542 7.47 3.65 10.97
C LEU A 542 6.18 4.14 10.30
N THR A 543 5.66 5.31 10.66
CA THR A 543 4.43 5.86 10.06
C THR A 543 4.55 6.02 8.54
N GLU A 544 5.66 6.59 8.04
CA GLU A 544 5.85 6.73 6.60
C GLU A 544 6.03 5.40 5.89
N GLU A 545 6.76 4.45 6.49
CA GLU A 545 6.91 3.11 5.92
C GLU A 545 5.58 2.38 5.81
N LEU A 546 4.75 2.42 6.85
CA LEU A 546 3.42 1.82 6.83
C LEU A 546 2.53 2.48 5.77
N CYS A 547 2.62 3.80 5.61
CA CYS A 547 1.93 4.53 4.55
C CYS A 547 2.40 4.06 3.16
N ASP A 548 3.72 3.98 2.94
CA ASP A 548 4.29 3.56 1.66
C ASP A 548 3.88 2.11 1.33
N ILE A 549 4.00 1.18 2.29
CA ILE A 549 3.60 -0.22 2.14
C ILE A 549 2.10 -0.33 1.83
N SER A 550 1.25 0.49 2.46
CA SER A 550 -0.18 0.45 2.17
C SER A 550 -0.50 0.86 0.74
N VAL A 551 0.12 1.91 0.24
CA VAL A 551 -0.07 2.36 -1.14
C VAL A 551 0.38 1.27 -2.10
N LEU A 552 1.58 0.71 -1.87
CA LEU A 552 2.13 -0.36 -2.69
C LEU A 552 1.25 -1.60 -2.69
N ALA A 553 0.78 -2.05 -1.52
CA ALA A 553 -0.07 -3.22 -1.39
C ALA A 553 -1.48 -3.01 -1.98
N ALA A 554 -2.01 -1.78 -1.92
CA ALA A 554 -3.28 -1.42 -2.53
C ALA A 554 -3.18 -1.41 -4.07
N CYS A 555 -2.13 -0.79 -4.61
CA CYS A 555 -1.84 -0.80 -6.05
C CYS A 555 -1.53 -2.22 -6.54
N LEU A 556 -0.78 -3.02 -5.77
CA LEU A 556 -0.48 -4.40 -6.12
C LEU A 556 -1.76 -5.23 -6.26
N ARG A 557 -2.68 -5.16 -5.28
CA ARG A 557 -3.99 -5.83 -5.38
C ARG A 557 -4.68 -5.46 -6.68
N GLU A 558 -4.71 -4.18 -6.98
CA GLU A 558 -5.44 -3.66 -8.12
C GLU A 558 -4.83 -4.12 -9.44
N SER A 559 -3.50 -4.06 -9.54
CA SER A 559 -2.79 -4.58 -10.70
C SER A 559 -2.98 -6.09 -10.85
N GLU A 560 -2.95 -6.87 -9.75
CA GLU A 560 -3.07 -8.34 -9.72
C GLU A 560 -4.40 -8.86 -10.26
N LYS A 561 -5.44 -8.02 -10.39
CA LYS A 561 -6.70 -8.40 -11.06
C LYS A 561 -6.47 -8.87 -12.51
N PHE A 562 -5.36 -8.45 -13.16
CA PHE A 562 -4.96 -8.95 -14.48
C PHE A 562 -4.63 -10.45 -14.50
N HIS A 563 -4.28 -11.04 -13.36
CA HIS A 563 -3.92 -12.45 -13.25
C HIS A 563 -5.05 -13.32 -13.83
N ARG A 564 -6.30 -12.89 -13.75
CA ARG A 564 -7.50 -13.51 -14.36
C ARG A 564 -7.40 -13.86 -15.83
N LEU A 565 -6.50 -13.20 -16.55
CA LEU A 565 -6.33 -13.35 -17.99
C LEU A 565 -5.23 -14.35 -18.33
N VAL A 566 -4.58 -14.89 -17.31
CA VAL A 566 -3.55 -15.91 -17.43
C VAL A 566 -4.21 -17.26 -17.66
N THR A 567 -3.82 -17.90 -18.76
CA THR A 567 -4.29 -19.23 -19.14
C THR A 567 -3.42 -20.34 -18.55
N ASP A 568 -2.13 -20.08 -18.36
CA ASP A 568 -1.16 -20.98 -17.71
C ASP A 568 -0.47 -20.28 -16.54
N THR A 569 -0.86 -20.67 -15.33
CA THR A 569 -0.38 -20.10 -14.07
C THR A 569 1.11 -20.38 -13.84
N GLN A 570 1.63 -21.52 -14.30
CA GLN A 570 3.03 -21.89 -14.11
C GLN A 570 3.93 -21.04 -15.02
N ASP A 571 3.61 -20.98 -16.31
CA ASP A 571 4.34 -20.15 -17.27
C ASP A 571 4.28 -18.67 -16.86
N TYR A 572 3.14 -18.23 -16.32
CA TYR A 572 2.98 -16.89 -15.79
C TYR A 572 3.91 -16.59 -14.62
N TYR A 573 4.02 -17.45 -13.61
CA TYR A 573 4.94 -17.19 -12.51
C TYR A 573 6.40 -17.23 -12.97
N VAL A 574 6.78 -18.17 -13.84
CA VAL A 574 8.12 -18.20 -14.45
C VAL A 574 8.42 -16.88 -15.17
N TRP A 575 7.47 -16.40 -15.96
CA TRP A 575 7.55 -15.13 -16.66
C TRP A 575 7.65 -13.93 -15.70
N LEU A 576 6.81 -13.87 -14.67
CA LEU A 576 6.83 -12.82 -13.66
C LEU A 576 8.14 -12.76 -12.91
N MET A 577 8.69 -13.90 -12.48
CA MET A 577 9.99 -13.98 -11.82
C MET A 577 11.12 -13.50 -12.74
N GLY A 578 11.01 -13.80 -14.04
CA GLY A 578 11.90 -13.24 -15.06
C GLY A 578 11.81 -11.71 -15.15
N ILE A 579 10.63 -11.13 -14.97
CA ILE A 579 10.45 -9.67 -14.94
C ILE A 579 10.93 -9.07 -13.62
N GLU A 580 10.63 -9.71 -12.49
CA GLU A 580 11.12 -9.29 -11.18
C GLU A 580 12.65 -9.24 -11.17
N LYS A 581 13.32 -10.26 -11.71
CA LYS A 581 14.77 -10.24 -11.87
C LYS A 581 15.25 -9.04 -12.70
N LYS A 582 14.56 -8.72 -13.80
CA LYS A 582 14.89 -7.53 -14.62
C LYS A 582 14.68 -6.24 -13.83
N TRP A 583 13.66 -6.16 -12.98
CA TRP A 583 13.43 -5.02 -12.09
C TRP A 583 14.54 -4.88 -11.04
N ASN A 584 15.05 -5.99 -10.52
CA ASN A 584 16.18 -6.00 -9.59
C ASN A 584 17.45 -5.45 -10.23
N GLU A 585 17.62 -5.73 -11.53
CA GLU A 585 18.76 -5.28 -12.35
C GLU A 585 18.54 -3.87 -12.94
N GLN A 586 17.32 -3.35 -12.91
CA GLN A 586 16.98 -2.08 -13.52
C GLN A 586 17.66 -0.91 -12.79
N ALA A 587 18.22 0.01 -13.57
CA ALA A 587 18.77 1.24 -13.03
C ALA A 587 17.67 2.06 -12.34
N ARG A 588 17.94 2.45 -11.09
CA ARG A 588 17.09 3.31 -10.27
C ARG A 588 17.82 4.62 -10.04
N PRO A 589 17.60 5.63 -10.91
CA PRO A 589 18.50 6.78 -11.02
C PRO A 589 18.61 7.60 -9.73
N TRP A 590 17.53 7.74 -8.96
CA TRP A 590 17.59 8.47 -7.69
C TRP A 590 18.29 7.66 -6.60
N LYS A 591 18.06 6.34 -6.54
CA LYS A 591 18.78 5.45 -5.63
C LYS A 591 20.29 5.44 -5.92
N GLN A 592 20.67 5.34 -7.21
CA GLN A 592 22.06 5.43 -7.64
C GLN A 592 22.68 6.79 -7.30
N ALA A 593 21.95 7.89 -7.54
CA ALA A 593 22.38 9.22 -7.14
C ALA A 593 22.59 9.33 -5.63
N ALA A 594 21.67 8.78 -4.81
CA ALA A 594 21.79 8.77 -3.36
C ALA A 594 23.03 7.99 -2.89
N ASP A 595 23.25 6.79 -3.43
CA ASP A 595 24.42 5.99 -3.07
C ASP A 595 25.73 6.64 -3.51
N ALA A 596 25.75 7.30 -4.68
CA ALA A 596 26.89 8.09 -5.12
C ALA A 596 27.15 9.29 -4.20
N ILE A 597 26.13 10.08 -3.84
CA ILE A 597 26.22 11.18 -2.87
C ILE A 597 26.79 10.66 -1.54
N ILE A 598 26.27 9.54 -1.04
CA ILE A 598 26.72 8.93 0.21
C ILE A 598 28.18 8.48 0.12
N SER A 599 28.61 7.95 -1.03
CA SER A 599 29.99 7.55 -1.25
C SER A 599 30.97 8.74 -1.27
N THR A 600 30.51 9.93 -1.68
CA THR A 600 31.28 11.17 -1.65
C THR A 600 31.42 11.73 -0.23
N ILE A 601 30.46 11.44 0.65
CA ILE A 601 30.53 11.86 2.06
C ILE A 601 31.56 10.98 2.79
N ASP A 602 32.77 11.51 2.98
CA ASP A 602 33.80 10.83 3.75
C ASP A 602 33.35 10.55 5.21
N LYS A 603 33.99 9.58 5.86
CA LYS A 603 33.62 9.15 7.23
C LYS A 603 33.67 10.30 8.24
N GLU A 604 34.63 11.22 8.11
CA GLU A 604 34.78 12.35 9.02
C GLU A 604 33.65 13.36 8.80
N THR A 605 33.29 13.65 7.55
CA THR A 605 32.16 14.52 7.18
C THR A 605 30.84 13.90 7.64
N ALA A 606 30.60 12.61 7.39
CA ALA A 606 29.42 11.90 7.90
C ALA A 606 29.31 11.96 9.43
N GLN A 607 30.44 11.83 10.12
CA GLN A 607 30.50 11.95 11.58
C GLN A 607 30.18 13.40 12.02
N ARG A 608 30.75 14.41 11.37
CA ARG A 608 30.48 15.84 11.65
C ARG A 608 29.00 16.19 11.43
N LEU A 609 28.35 15.62 10.42
CA LEU A 609 26.93 15.80 10.16
C LEU A 609 26.03 15.08 11.19
N SER A 610 26.55 14.10 11.93
CA SER A 610 25.79 13.29 12.89
C SER A 610 26.00 13.67 14.37
N VAL A 611 26.99 14.50 14.73
CA VAL A 611 27.25 14.89 16.13
C VAL A 611 26.09 15.72 16.73
N ARG A 612 25.61 15.28 17.91
CA ARG A 612 24.56 15.86 18.77
C ARG A 612 24.13 17.28 18.39
N ILE A 613 22.88 17.42 17.95
CA ILE A 613 22.31 18.69 17.54
C ILE A 613 21.84 19.48 18.77
N GLY A 614 22.77 20.21 19.41
CA GLY A 614 22.44 21.20 20.44
C GLY A 614 21.64 22.37 19.87
N ALA A 615 20.72 22.93 20.65
CA ALA A 615 19.77 23.95 20.19
C ALA A 615 20.45 25.24 19.67
N HIS A 616 21.52 25.70 20.31
CA HIS A 616 22.15 26.99 20.03
C HIS A 616 22.87 27.09 18.66
N ARG A 617 22.97 26.00 17.89
CA ARG A 617 23.63 26.00 16.56
C ARG A 617 22.79 25.32 15.48
N LEU A 618 21.50 25.12 15.72
CA LEU A 618 20.67 24.31 14.83
C LEU A 618 20.66 24.83 13.40
N ARG A 619 20.36 26.13 13.20
CA ARG A 619 20.28 26.74 11.86
C ARG A 619 21.60 26.62 11.09
N SER A 620 22.74 26.93 11.73
CA SER A 620 24.04 26.83 11.09
C SER A 620 24.42 25.38 10.75
N LYS A 621 24.06 24.42 11.61
CA LYS A 621 24.27 22.99 11.33
C LYS A 621 23.41 22.49 10.18
N HIS A 622 22.15 22.92 10.14
CA HIS A 622 21.21 22.61 9.08
C HIS A 622 21.66 23.19 7.74
N ALA A 623 22.03 24.48 7.70
CA ALA A 623 22.62 25.10 6.51
C ALA A 623 23.86 24.32 6.04
N ARG A 624 24.82 24.07 6.94
CA ARG A 624 26.02 23.29 6.63
C ARG A 624 25.71 21.89 6.10
N PHE A 625 24.69 21.21 6.63
CA PHE A 625 24.28 19.90 6.12
C PHE A 625 23.87 19.99 4.66
N TRP A 626 23.06 20.97 4.31
CA TRP A 626 22.58 21.15 2.94
C TRP A 626 23.66 21.70 2.00
N ASP A 627 24.57 22.56 2.47
CA ASP A 627 25.73 23.00 1.68
C ASP A 627 26.65 21.81 1.32
N VAL A 628 26.86 20.89 2.28
CA VAL A 628 27.60 19.64 2.02
C VAL A 628 26.84 18.76 1.04
N MET A 629 25.52 18.62 1.19
CA MET A 629 24.69 17.86 0.25
C MET A 629 24.79 18.42 -1.17
N GLU A 630 24.66 19.74 -1.35
CA GLU A 630 24.76 20.41 -2.64
C GLU A 630 26.14 20.17 -3.28
N GLY A 631 27.23 20.35 -2.52
CA GLY A 631 28.58 20.06 -3.01
C GLY A 631 28.81 18.58 -3.37
N CYS A 632 28.23 17.65 -2.60
CA CYS A 632 28.29 16.22 -2.91
C CYS A 632 27.46 15.88 -4.16
N ILE A 633 26.30 16.51 -4.36
CA ILE A 633 25.48 16.37 -5.58
C ILE A 633 26.26 16.85 -6.80
N GLU A 634 26.89 18.01 -6.73
CA GLU A 634 27.71 18.55 -7.82
C GLU A 634 28.88 17.61 -8.15
N THR A 635 29.62 17.18 -7.13
CA THR A 635 30.74 16.25 -7.29
C THR A 635 30.30 14.91 -7.88
N ALA A 636 29.19 14.34 -7.39
CA ALA A 636 28.68 13.05 -7.86
C ALA A 636 28.04 13.13 -9.26
N ARG A 637 27.60 14.33 -9.67
CA ARG A 637 27.09 14.61 -11.02
C ARG A 637 28.23 14.66 -12.05
N GLU A 638 29.43 15.08 -11.65
CA GLU A 638 30.62 15.06 -12.50
C GLU A 638 31.01 13.61 -12.85
N GLY A 639 30.72 13.19 -14.09
CA GLY A 639 30.96 11.81 -14.55
C GLY A 639 29.74 10.89 -14.51
N ALA A 640 28.57 11.41 -14.10
CA ALA A 640 27.33 10.65 -14.11
C ALA A 640 26.76 10.44 -15.53
N GLU A 641 26.16 9.28 -15.74
CA GLU A 641 25.38 8.97 -16.94
C GLU A 641 24.19 9.93 -17.13
N PRO A 642 23.71 10.15 -18.37
CA PRO A 642 22.60 11.06 -18.65
C PRO A 642 21.31 10.77 -17.87
N SER A 643 20.98 9.50 -17.65
CA SER A 643 19.80 9.06 -16.88
C SER A 643 19.87 9.51 -15.42
N THR A 644 21.03 9.39 -14.79
CA THR A 644 21.30 9.82 -13.41
C THR A 644 21.43 11.34 -13.31
N ARG A 645 21.85 12.03 -14.38
CA ARG A 645 21.96 13.49 -14.43
C ARG A 645 20.62 14.19 -14.17
N SER A 646 19.54 13.69 -14.78
CA SER A 646 18.20 14.22 -14.51
C SER A 646 17.80 14.02 -13.04
N ALA A 647 18.15 12.88 -12.43
CA ALA A 647 17.91 12.67 -11.00
C ALA A 647 18.68 13.67 -10.13
N TYR A 648 19.97 13.93 -10.44
CA TYR A 648 20.73 14.97 -9.74
C TYR A 648 20.12 16.36 -9.88
N GLU A 649 19.66 16.73 -11.08
CA GLU A 649 19.00 18.01 -11.33
C GLU A 649 17.71 18.14 -10.51
N ASN A 650 16.89 17.09 -10.46
CA ASN A 650 15.69 17.08 -9.62
C ASN A 650 16.03 17.14 -8.12
N ILE A 651 17.02 16.37 -7.64
CA ILE A 651 17.47 16.43 -6.24
C ILE A 651 17.96 17.86 -5.93
N GLN A 652 18.75 18.45 -6.83
CA GLN A 652 19.26 19.80 -6.70
C GLN A 652 18.13 20.83 -6.70
N GLU A 653 17.12 20.68 -7.55
CA GLU A 653 15.92 21.52 -7.55
C GLU A 653 15.18 21.44 -6.20
N LEU A 654 15.01 20.23 -5.65
CA LEU A 654 14.41 20.03 -4.33
C LEU A 654 15.27 20.57 -3.18
N CYS A 655 16.59 20.61 -3.36
CA CYS A 655 17.54 21.19 -2.41
C CYS A 655 17.72 22.70 -2.57
N SER A 656 17.31 23.29 -3.70
CA SER A 656 17.55 24.69 -4.01
C SER A 656 16.74 25.58 -3.06
N PRO A 657 17.33 26.65 -2.51
CA PRO A 657 16.61 27.59 -1.68
C PRO A 657 15.52 28.25 -2.52
N ASP A 658 14.27 28.19 -2.05
CA ASP A 658 13.14 28.86 -2.67
C ASP A 658 13.49 30.37 -2.82
N PRO A 659 13.50 30.94 -4.04
CA PRO A 659 13.92 32.32 -4.27
C PRO A 659 13.09 33.33 -3.45
N ALA A 660 11.89 32.94 -3.00
CA ALA A 660 11.03 33.77 -2.15
C ALA A 660 11.53 33.93 -0.70
N VAL A 661 12.43 33.07 -0.20
CA VAL A 661 12.91 33.07 1.19
C VAL A 661 14.32 33.67 1.33
N SER A 662 15.00 33.87 0.21
CA SER A 662 16.35 34.45 0.15
C SER A 662 16.32 35.99 0.14
N GLN A 663 15.79 36.61 1.20
CA GLN A 663 16.23 37.96 1.57
C GLN A 663 16.97 37.89 2.91
N PRO A 664 18.31 37.90 2.90
CA PRO A 664 19.06 38.19 4.11
C PRO A 664 18.83 39.67 4.48
N SER A 665 18.33 39.85 5.70
CA SER A 665 18.43 41.12 6.42
C SER A 665 19.87 41.61 6.33
N GLN A 666 20.04 42.89 6.02
CA GLN A 666 21.32 43.61 6.05
C GLN A 666 22.13 43.30 7.32
N PRO A 667 23.47 43.41 7.26
CA PRO A 667 24.30 43.25 8.45
C PRO A 667 23.85 44.26 9.50
N ALA A 668 23.69 43.79 10.74
CA ALA A 668 23.39 44.63 11.88
C ALA A 668 24.49 45.70 12.01
N GLU A 669 24.15 46.94 11.68
CA GLU A 669 24.82 48.11 12.23
C GLU A 669 24.58 48.13 13.75
N ASP A 670 25.69 48.14 14.47
CA ASP A 670 25.91 48.58 15.85
C ASP A 670 24.69 48.75 16.78
N MET A 671 24.56 47.81 17.72
CA MET A 671 24.29 48.18 19.12
C MET A 671 25.42 47.62 20.00
N GLN A 672 26.43 48.46 20.19
CA GLN A 672 27.43 48.29 21.24
C GLN A 672 26.81 48.66 22.59
N PHE A 673 26.82 47.73 23.54
CA PHE A 673 26.86 48.06 24.96
C PHE A 673 28.12 47.42 25.56
N THR A 674 29.20 48.19 25.60
CA THR A 674 30.29 48.00 26.57
C THR A 674 30.75 49.37 27.03
N THR A 675 30.38 49.74 28.26
CA THR A 675 30.98 50.86 28.99
C THR A 675 31.96 50.30 29.99
N PHE A 676 33.26 50.37 29.68
CA PHE A 676 34.34 50.68 30.61
C PHE A 676 35.52 51.18 29.76
N ALA A 677 35.83 52.47 29.87
CA ALA A 677 37.01 53.12 29.29
C ALA A 677 38.10 53.27 30.39
N PRO A 678 39.31 53.81 30.13
CA PRO A 678 40.03 54.04 28.86
C PRO A 678 41.52 53.59 28.91
N LEU A 679 42.19 53.50 27.74
CA LEU A 679 43.42 54.26 27.39
C LEU A 679 43.95 53.86 25.98
N HIS A 680 44.23 54.88 25.15
CA HIS A 680 45.14 55.03 23.99
C HIS A 680 45.58 53.79 23.16
N SER A 681 45.62 53.77 21.82
CA SER A 681 46.08 54.77 20.85
C SER A 681 45.72 54.42 19.39
N HIS A 682 45.69 55.47 18.55
CA HIS A 682 45.73 55.59 17.10
C HIS A 682 46.37 54.44 16.26
N ASP A 683 45.74 54.04 15.15
CA ASP A 683 46.07 54.51 13.77
C ASP A 683 45.28 53.74 12.68
N GLN A 684 44.74 54.47 11.70
CA GLN A 684 44.43 53.96 10.36
C GLN A 684 45.41 54.61 9.33
N PRO A 685 45.28 54.39 8.00
CA PRO A 685 46.07 53.42 7.25
C PRO A 685 46.97 54.11 6.19
N SER A 686 48.07 53.48 5.79
CA SER A 686 48.98 54.09 4.81
C SER A 686 48.46 54.01 3.36
N GLN A 687 48.58 55.13 2.65
CA GLN A 687 48.26 55.33 1.22
C GLN A 687 48.92 54.34 0.24
N THR A 688 49.83 53.49 0.71
CA THR A 688 50.45 52.43 -0.08
C THR A 688 49.49 51.27 -0.36
N GLN A 689 48.52 51.03 0.53
CA GLN A 689 47.50 49.98 0.34
C GLN A 689 46.41 50.39 -0.66
N VAL A 690 46.21 51.69 -0.87
CA VAL A 690 45.30 52.26 -1.89
C VAL A 690 45.91 52.20 -3.30
N ARG A 691 47.23 51.95 -3.45
CA ARG A 691 47.91 51.95 -4.75
C ARG A 691 48.10 50.58 -5.42
N ARG A 692 47.66 49.47 -4.82
CA ARG A 692 47.81 48.12 -5.41
C ARG A 692 46.58 47.60 -6.15
N ALA A 693 45.45 48.31 -6.15
CA ALA A 693 44.20 47.89 -6.83
C ALA A 693 44.02 48.44 -8.26
N ALA A 694 45.05 49.04 -8.86
CA ALA A 694 44.95 49.63 -10.20
C ALA A 694 46.19 49.34 -11.06
N LYS A 695 46.23 48.18 -11.75
CA LYS A 695 46.91 47.99 -13.06
C LYS A 695 46.80 46.56 -13.60
N LYS A 696 46.68 46.48 -14.95
CA LYS A 696 46.50 45.33 -15.88
C LYS A 696 45.02 45.01 -16.14
N SER A 697 44.33 45.54 -17.16
CA SER A 697 44.66 45.82 -18.59
C SER A 697 45.17 44.55 -19.30
N SER A 698 44.30 43.89 -20.10
CA SER A 698 44.00 44.10 -21.55
C SER A 698 44.99 43.31 -22.42
N LEU A 699 44.61 42.39 -23.31
CA LEU A 699 44.05 42.60 -24.65
C LEU A 699 44.10 41.23 -25.38
N THR A 700 43.06 40.84 -26.11
CA THR A 700 43.18 40.52 -27.55
C THR A 700 41.80 40.37 -28.20
N ALA A 701 41.61 41.16 -29.24
CA ALA A 701 40.50 41.12 -30.18
C ALA A 701 40.91 40.32 -31.42
N TYR A 702 39.95 39.64 -32.08
CA TYR A 702 40.01 39.34 -33.51
C TYR A 702 38.58 39.27 -34.10
N ASP A 703 38.43 39.89 -35.27
CA ASP A 703 37.19 40.11 -36.03
C ASP A 703 36.73 38.89 -36.87
N LYS A 704 35.41 38.67 -36.85
CA LYS A 704 34.41 38.23 -37.87
C LYS A 704 34.82 37.54 -39.20
N PRO A 705 33.98 36.61 -39.73
CA PRO A 705 32.77 37.02 -40.46
C PRO A 705 31.51 36.12 -40.31
N GLN A 706 30.37 36.68 -40.74
CA GLN A 706 29.01 36.13 -40.73
C GLN A 706 28.72 35.14 -41.87
N GLN A 707 27.85 34.15 -41.59
CA GLN A 707 26.79 33.51 -42.40
C GLN A 707 26.77 31.96 -42.25
N PRO A 708 25.65 31.26 -42.48
CA PRO A 708 24.22 31.60 -42.35
C PRO A 708 23.50 30.71 -41.32
N HIS A 709 22.32 31.14 -40.89
CA HIS A 709 21.41 30.37 -40.04
C HIS A 709 20.97 29.07 -40.75
N LEU A 710 21.31 27.93 -40.16
CA LEU A 710 20.61 26.66 -40.36
C LEU A 710 19.72 26.45 -39.13
N GLU A 711 18.41 26.48 -39.37
CA GLU A 711 17.39 26.09 -38.40
C GLU A 711 17.60 24.61 -38.05
N HIS A 712 18.24 24.36 -36.91
CA HIS A 712 18.10 23.10 -36.21
C HIS A 712 16.96 23.26 -35.22
N ASP A 713 15.86 22.58 -35.53
CA ASP A 713 14.70 22.41 -34.68
C ASP A 713 15.10 21.54 -33.47
N GLU A 714 15.79 22.15 -32.50
CA GLU A 714 15.90 21.60 -31.16
C GLU A 714 14.52 21.74 -30.51
N SER A 715 13.69 20.71 -30.64
CA SER A 715 12.53 20.53 -29.78
C SER A 715 13.02 20.28 -28.35
N LYS A 716 13.46 21.33 -27.67
CA LYS A 716 13.49 21.38 -26.21
C LYS A 716 12.05 21.16 -25.78
N SER A 717 11.77 20.00 -25.21
CA SER A 717 10.55 19.77 -24.45
C SER A 717 10.53 20.80 -23.32
N LYS A 718 9.96 21.98 -23.60
CA LYS A 718 9.50 22.88 -22.56
C LYS A 718 8.50 22.05 -21.78
N GLY A 719 8.90 21.62 -20.57
CA GLY A 719 8.02 20.93 -19.64
C GLY A 719 6.70 21.68 -19.63
N ALA A 720 5.60 20.95 -19.87
CA ALA A 720 4.27 21.53 -19.97
C ALA A 720 4.05 22.45 -18.76
N ALA A 721 3.86 23.75 -19.03
CA ALA A 721 3.64 24.71 -17.96
C ALA A 721 2.40 24.27 -17.18
N ILE A 722 2.57 23.92 -15.90
CA ILE A 722 1.48 23.50 -15.03
C ILE A 722 0.52 24.69 -14.94
N HIS A 723 -0.68 24.55 -15.53
CA HIS A 723 -1.73 25.55 -15.40
C HIS A 723 -2.19 25.62 -13.94
N LYS A 724 -1.93 26.76 -13.28
CA LYS A 724 -2.38 27.04 -11.91
C LYS A 724 -3.80 27.59 -11.93
N HIS A 725 -4.61 27.22 -10.94
CA HIS A 725 -6.01 27.67 -10.84
C HIS A 725 -6.15 29.01 -10.13
N ASP A 726 -6.90 29.94 -10.70
CA ASP A 726 -7.21 31.21 -10.05
C ASP A 726 -8.27 31.05 -8.95
N VAL A 727 -7.92 31.42 -7.72
CA VAL A 727 -8.83 31.42 -6.57
C VAL A 727 -8.85 32.80 -5.91
N TYR A 728 -10.04 33.37 -5.79
CA TYR A 728 -10.25 34.70 -5.22
C TYR A 728 -10.64 34.62 -3.75
N LEU A 729 -9.79 35.16 -2.88
CA LEU A 729 -9.93 35.09 -1.42
C LEU A 729 -10.86 36.21 -0.93
N GLN A 730 -12.17 35.97 -0.95
CA GLN A 730 -13.17 36.93 -0.46
C GLN A 730 -13.51 36.73 1.04
N ALA A 731 -13.48 35.49 1.54
CA ALA A 731 -13.71 35.15 2.94
C ALA A 731 -12.39 35.09 3.73
N LYS A 732 -12.45 35.48 5.02
CA LYS A 732 -11.27 35.57 5.93
C LYS A 732 -10.05 36.24 5.30
N ALA A 733 -10.27 37.32 4.54
CA ALA A 733 -9.19 38.08 3.93
C ALA A 733 -8.12 38.47 4.97
N ASP A 734 -8.52 38.71 6.22
CA ASP A 734 -7.58 39.01 7.30
C ASP A 734 -6.65 37.85 7.66
N PHE A 735 -7.12 36.59 7.63
CA PHE A 735 -6.26 35.41 7.85
C PHE A 735 -5.19 35.31 6.76
N TRP A 736 -5.61 35.38 5.50
CA TRP A 736 -4.72 35.29 4.36
C TRP A 736 -3.78 36.50 4.28
N ARG A 737 -4.27 37.71 4.54
CA ARG A 737 -3.45 38.92 4.68
C ARG A 737 -2.41 38.74 5.79
N HIS A 738 -2.78 38.19 6.95
CA HIS A 738 -1.83 37.90 8.03
C HIS A 738 -0.74 36.90 7.62
N LEU A 739 -1.07 35.90 6.80
CA LEU A 739 -0.08 34.98 6.24
C LEU A 739 0.82 35.67 5.21
N VAL A 740 0.31 36.62 4.45
CA VAL A 740 1.09 37.32 3.40
C VAL A 740 2.01 38.40 3.96
N LEU A 741 1.68 38.97 5.13
CA LEU A 741 2.46 40.06 5.73
C LEU A 741 3.91 39.64 6.07
N PRO A 742 4.91 40.54 5.83
CA PRO A 742 6.32 40.28 6.12
C PRO A 742 6.60 39.91 7.59
N SER A 743 7.56 39.00 7.78
CA SER A 743 7.88 38.32 9.05
C SER A 743 8.24 39.22 10.24
N HIS A 744 8.72 40.44 10.00
CA HIS A 744 9.18 41.36 11.05
C HIS A 744 8.05 42.09 11.79
N LYS A 745 6.79 41.99 11.32
CA LYS A 745 5.64 42.69 11.93
C LYS A 745 4.66 41.80 12.68
N SER A 746 4.80 40.48 12.62
CA SER A 746 3.88 39.58 13.33
C SER A 746 4.59 38.38 13.97
N ASN A 747 4.72 38.43 15.31
CA ASN A 747 4.83 37.21 16.14
C ASN A 747 3.48 36.47 16.23
N SER A 748 2.65 36.58 15.19
CA SER A 748 1.29 36.05 15.21
C SER A 748 1.34 34.53 15.11
N GLU A 749 0.78 33.88 16.11
CA GLU A 749 0.40 32.49 16.05
C GLU A 749 -1.07 32.42 15.62
N PHE A 750 -1.43 31.48 14.76
CA PHE A 750 -2.83 31.25 14.36
C PHE A 750 -3.23 29.81 14.66
N ARG A 751 -4.52 29.53 14.84
CA ARG A 751 -4.96 28.17 15.22
C ARG A 751 -5.03 27.27 13.98
N TRP A 752 -4.76 25.98 14.17
CA TRP A 752 -4.94 24.95 13.13
C TRP A 752 -6.34 24.97 12.55
N GLN A 753 -7.36 25.14 13.39
CA GLN A 753 -8.75 25.23 12.94
C GLN A 753 -8.98 26.45 12.04
N ASP A 754 -8.26 27.56 12.24
CA ASP A 754 -8.37 28.74 11.39
C ASP A 754 -7.80 28.48 10.00
N PHE A 755 -6.67 27.77 9.95
CA PHE A 755 -6.03 27.33 8.71
C PHE A 755 -6.87 26.31 7.95
N GLU A 756 -7.32 25.27 8.64
CA GLU A 756 -8.18 24.24 8.08
C GLU A 756 -9.46 24.85 7.49
N LYS A 757 -10.11 25.75 8.23
CA LYS A 757 -11.27 26.49 7.72
C LYS A 757 -10.93 27.40 6.54
N ALA A 758 -9.78 28.08 6.57
CA ALA A 758 -9.34 28.91 5.44
C ALA A 758 -9.06 28.07 4.20
N MET A 759 -8.46 26.88 4.33
CA MET A 759 -8.29 25.93 3.23
C MET A 759 -9.64 25.50 2.67
N MET A 760 -10.61 25.19 3.54
CA MET A 760 -11.95 24.82 3.10
C MET A 760 -12.66 25.92 2.31
N GLU A 761 -12.50 27.17 2.72
CA GLU A 761 -13.07 28.34 2.03
C GLU A 761 -12.51 28.57 0.63
N ILE A 762 -11.27 28.13 0.35
CA ILE A 762 -10.64 28.27 -0.97
C ILE A 762 -10.88 27.05 -1.87
N GLY A 763 -11.81 26.18 -1.49
CA GLY A 763 -12.21 25.01 -2.27
C GLY A 763 -11.44 23.73 -1.93
N TYR A 764 -10.60 23.72 -0.89
CA TYR A 764 -10.06 22.45 -0.38
C TYR A 764 -11.06 21.73 0.53
N LYS A 765 -10.81 20.47 0.77
CA LYS A 765 -11.48 19.64 1.76
C LYS A 765 -10.42 18.97 2.61
N SER A 766 -10.54 19.10 3.92
CA SER A 766 -9.57 18.61 4.88
C SER A 766 -9.92 17.20 5.34
N SER A 767 -9.03 16.24 5.12
CA SER A 767 -9.15 14.86 5.55
C SER A 767 -7.99 14.49 6.48
N PRO A 768 -8.26 14.09 7.74
CA PRO A 768 -7.20 13.60 8.61
C PRO A 768 -6.63 12.30 8.02
N GLN A 769 -5.31 12.17 8.11
CA GLN A 769 -4.52 11.01 7.71
C GLN A 769 -3.89 10.39 8.95
N THR A 770 -3.19 9.26 8.80
CA THR A 770 -2.51 8.58 9.92
C THR A 770 -1.63 9.55 10.72
N GLY A 771 -1.81 9.56 12.04
CA GLY A 771 -1.08 10.42 12.96
C GLY A 771 -1.55 11.89 12.93
N SER A 772 -0.62 12.82 12.68
CA SER A 772 -0.91 14.28 12.64
C SER A 772 -0.87 14.85 11.23
N ILE A 773 -1.05 14.03 10.21
CA ILE A 773 -1.06 14.49 8.82
C ILE A 773 -2.50 14.82 8.44
N TYR A 774 -2.71 15.92 7.75
CA TYR A 774 -3.99 16.29 7.16
C TYR A 774 -3.78 16.45 5.67
N ARG A 775 -4.64 15.83 4.88
CA ARG A 775 -4.67 15.96 3.43
C ARG A 775 -5.76 16.96 3.05
N PHE A 776 -5.43 17.88 2.17
CA PHE A 776 -6.32 18.88 1.63
C PHE A 776 -6.55 18.55 0.16
N ASP A 777 -7.72 18.04 -0.18
CA ASP A 777 -8.12 17.69 -1.55
C ASP A 777 -8.94 18.84 -2.14
N PHE A 778 -8.58 19.38 -3.30
CA PHE A 778 -9.32 20.50 -3.89
C PHE A 778 -10.55 19.98 -4.63
N VAL A 779 -11.73 20.48 -4.25
CA VAL A 779 -13.06 20.03 -4.69
C VAL A 779 -13.66 20.97 -5.74
N GLY A 780 -12.94 22.04 -6.14
CA GLY A 780 -13.43 22.95 -7.17
C GLY A 780 -13.62 22.25 -8.52
N ASP A 781 -14.78 22.48 -9.13
CA ASP A 781 -15.19 21.92 -10.41
C ASP A 781 -14.40 22.59 -11.54
N VAL A 782 -13.22 22.05 -11.86
CA VAL A 782 -12.36 22.63 -12.89
C VAL A 782 -12.26 21.72 -14.11
N LYS A 783 -12.75 22.25 -15.24
CA LYS A 783 -12.56 21.66 -16.56
C LYS A 783 -11.07 21.63 -16.92
N GLY A 784 -10.48 20.44 -16.88
CA GLY A 784 -9.24 20.15 -17.62
C GLY A 784 -7.92 20.19 -16.85
N SER A 785 -7.91 20.48 -15.55
CA SER A 785 -6.71 20.31 -14.71
C SER A 785 -7.07 19.61 -13.41
N ARG A 786 -6.30 18.57 -13.08
CA ARG A 786 -6.52 17.79 -11.86
C ARG A 786 -6.16 18.65 -10.65
N PRO A 787 -7.11 18.84 -9.71
CA PRO A 787 -6.76 19.47 -8.47
C PRO A 787 -5.75 18.61 -7.71
N THR A 788 -4.63 19.21 -7.31
CA THR A 788 -3.56 18.52 -6.59
C THR A 788 -3.86 18.50 -5.09
N ALA A 789 -3.79 17.32 -4.49
CA ALA A 789 -3.89 17.17 -3.05
C ALA A 789 -2.68 17.77 -2.33
N LEU A 790 -2.90 18.29 -1.13
CA LEU A 790 -1.87 18.88 -0.27
C LEU A 790 -1.82 18.14 1.07
N SER A 791 -0.73 17.46 1.36
CA SER A 791 -0.53 16.87 2.70
C SER A 791 0.24 17.83 3.61
N ILE A 792 -0.33 18.18 4.75
CA ILE A 792 0.21 19.13 5.73
C ILE A 792 0.20 18.49 7.12
N HIS A 793 1.34 18.51 7.80
CA HIS A 793 1.43 18.07 9.19
C HIS A 793 0.80 19.12 10.12
N LYS A 794 -0.24 18.72 10.86
CA LYS A 794 -0.76 19.45 12.00
C LYS A 794 0.32 19.54 13.09
N PRO A 795 0.57 20.72 13.68
CA PRO A 795 1.57 20.87 14.73
C PRO A 795 1.24 20.01 15.96
N HIS A 796 2.24 19.29 16.47
CA HIS A 796 2.14 18.38 17.63
C HIS A 796 2.06 19.10 19.00
N THR A 797 1.47 20.30 19.11
CA THR A 797 1.33 20.97 20.42
C THR A 797 -0.06 20.71 21.02
N PRO A 798 -0.19 19.79 22.00
CA PRO A 798 -1.49 19.32 22.49
C PRO A 798 -2.35 20.40 23.15
N HIS A 799 -1.75 21.51 23.59
CA HIS A 799 -2.46 22.53 24.37
C HIS A 799 -2.71 23.85 23.64
N THR A 800 -2.21 24.03 22.42
CA THR A 800 -2.37 25.31 21.71
C THR A 800 -2.90 25.20 20.30
N ALA A 801 -2.68 24.09 19.58
CA ALA A 801 -2.99 24.00 18.13
C ALA A 801 -2.51 25.24 17.34
N LYS A 802 -1.49 25.92 17.87
CA LYS A 802 -1.02 27.20 17.35
C LYS A 802 0.07 26.92 16.33
N ILE A 803 -0.07 27.54 15.18
CA ILE A 803 0.84 27.46 14.07
C ILE A 803 1.61 28.78 14.05
N PRO A 804 2.94 28.72 14.17
CA PRO A 804 3.76 29.91 13.96
C PRO A 804 3.55 30.49 12.56
N ALA A 805 3.46 31.82 12.43
CA ALA A 805 3.32 32.53 11.14
C ALA A 805 4.27 32.02 10.03
N HIS A 806 5.50 31.65 10.39
CA HIS A 806 6.48 31.13 9.42
C HIS A 806 6.07 29.77 8.83
N LYS A 807 5.47 28.85 9.62
CA LYS A 807 4.93 27.58 9.11
C LYS A 807 3.74 27.83 8.18
N GLY A 808 2.86 28.78 8.55
CA GLY A 808 1.75 29.20 7.69
C GLY A 808 2.16 29.80 6.36
N ARG A 809 3.18 30.66 6.36
CA ARG A 809 3.76 31.23 5.13
C ARG A 809 4.31 30.16 4.20
N TRP A 810 4.94 29.16 4.76
CA TRP A 810 5.44 28.03 4.00
C TRP A 810 4.29 27.19 3.40
N TRP A 811 3.21 26.95 4.15
CA TRP A 811 2.00 26.35 3.58
C TRP A 811 1.38 27.20 2.48
N LEU A 812 1.34 28.52 2.65
CA LEU A 812 0.88 29.46 1.61
C LEU A 812 1.73 29.36 0.34
N ALA A 813 3.05 29.22 0.44
CA ALA A 813 3.92 29.00 -0.71
C ALA A 813 3.54 27.72 -1.47
N ARG A 814 3.31 26.60 -0.76
CA ARG A 814 2.83 25.34 -1.35
C ARG A 814 1.46 25.43 -2.01
N ILE A 815 0.57 26.23 -1.44
CA ILE A 815 -0.73 26.52 -2.06
C ILE A 815 -0.49 27.32 -3.35
N ARG A 816 0.41 28.31 -3.34
CA ARG A 816 0.75 29.14 -4.52
C ARG A 816 1.49 28.39 -5.64
N GLU A 817 2.12 27.27 -5.33
CA GLU A 817 2.66 26.36 -6.35
C GLU A 817 1.55 25.71 -7.18
N ARG A 818 0.37 25.49 -6.57
CA ARG A 818 -0.75 24.75 -7.17
C ARG A 818 -1.89 25.66 -7.63
N LEU A 819 -2.09 26.78 -6.93
CA LEU A 819 -3.15 27.75 -7.16
C LEU A 819 -2.56 29.16 -7.34
N THR A 820 -3.18 29.96 -8.19
CA THR A 820 -2.98 31.40 -8.24
C THR A 820 -3.96 32.05 -7.26
N LEU A 821 -3.45 32.56 -6.14
CA LEU A 821 -4.29 33.16 -5.10
C LEU A 821 -4.42 34.67 -5.32
N HIS A 822 -5.64 35.15 -5.55
CA HIS A 822 -5.97 36.57 -5.66
C HIS A 822 -6.55 37.05 -4.34
N ILE A 823 -5.82 37.91 -3.63
CA ILE A 823 -6.26 38.45 -2.34
C ILE A 823 -6.92 39.80 -2.59
N THR A 824 -8.24 39.85 -2.45
CA THR A 824 -9.04 41.07 -2.65
C THR A 824 -9.17 41.93 -1.39
#